data_AF-D3DGP0-F1
#
_entry.id   AF-D3DGP0-F1
#
_cell.length_a   1.000
_cell.length_b   1.000
_cell.length_c   1.000
_cell.angle_alpha   90.00
_cell.angle_beta   90.00
_cell.angle_gamma   90.00
#
_symmetry.space_group_name_H-M   'P 1'
#
loop_
_entity.id
_entity.type
_entity.pdbx_description
1 polymer ?
#
loop_
_entity_poly.entity_id
_entity_poly.type
_entity_poly.pdbx_seq_one_letter_code
_entity_poly.pdbx_strand_id
1 'polypeptide(L)'
;MKGEQAIKILWQTLFPVKFAKGEYAEVIYDDGDRHFKYALHIETLEELEEFIREYNEKVNFAICPNTREPKRLAKRTGYTEIKRQKAILIDIEDPESHTLKKPEEVRHYIIEFAKSVPESIRKAVKFSAYTGGGGLICIELSRWVERGEIEIVYDWLRERVKDFRYVDKSSLNPAQAQRLIGTINAKYKVETFIFKLNENCESLDVDAIITEFNARQNVEIERHAEIERHKGKIKNIEEIVREIKKRIKFKDLGLEGEDYGYYERISCPFHPPDRTPSFVIYHNGDGDVGVDFHTGEAHDIIGIYQKLYEKDFITAVRELAQRAGIKVVLSSEEKKKLQKEQALADFDPHAYITEELKIRSAIRYRINGEYHFDFFVENREGEVVKLSESLFKLQEWRYSLRLFGAHTGYKPAPLPAKAQEEAWELVIDALFEVSEKDEEFDKSELPWELEELQRVIREAPATDIMDDFVLSKSRYVKLVVGDTVYVSLTALLRRLKINPTFERINLKKVSQLLRELGAKPERIYVDGYRIRAWRLPEGDWRVVDTMDTTGHYKGDGSVHKESLETRGADGFVDTMDTIEEDEKKVMKKNSIENGCVVSTSGHIQNVETQAFEIGMDTMDSMDTTTGGQSVQRGDKKVDEDDDDLSWLNF
;
A
#
# COMPACT_ATOMS: atom_id res chain seq x y z
N MET A 1 -28.28 -5.80 27.85
CA MET A 1 -29.47 -5.10 27.32
C MET A 1 -29.52 -5.28 25.81
N LYS A 2 -30.70 -5.61 25.25
CA LYS A 2 -30.90 -6.19 23.91
C LYS A 2 -31.95 -5.42 23.09
N GLY A 3 -32.04 -5.69 21.79
CA GLY A 3 -33.05 -5.13 20.86
C GLY A 3 -33.24 -3.61 20.92
N GLU A 4 -34.50 -3.18 20.77
CA GLU A 4 -34.95 -1.78 20.77
C GLU A 4 -34.43 -0.98 21.98
N GLN A 5 -34.34 -1.59 23.16
CA GLN A 5 -33.82 -0.91 24.36
C GLN A 5 -32.34 -0.51 24.21
N ALA A 6 -31.53 -1.35 23.56
CA ALA A 6 -30.12 -1.05 23.29
C ALA A 6 -29.97 0.02 22.19
N ILE A 7 -30.78 -0.05 21.13
CA ILE A 7 -30.83 0.94 20.05
C ILE A 7 -31.17 2.32 20.63
N LYS A 8 -32.18 2.40 21.50
CA LYS A 8 -32.62 3.63 22.16
C LYS A 8 -31.55 4.27 23.03
N ILE A 9 -30.84 3.50 23.86
CA ILE A 9 -29.73 4.04 24.67
C ILE A 9 -28.58 4.53 23.80
N LEU A 10 -28.22 3.76 22.76
CA LEU A 10 -27.19 4.17 21.81
C LEU A 10 -27.58 5.49 21.13
N TRP A 11 -28.80 5.59 20.60
CA TRP A 11 -29.32 6.81 19.97
C TRP A 11 -29.27 8.03 20.91
N GLN A 12 -29.78 7.87 22.14
CA GLN A 12 -29.78 8.93 23.16
C GLN A 12 -28.37 9.34 23.64
N THR A 13 -27.36 8.50 23.43
CA THR A 13 -25.95 8.81 23.75
C THR A 13 -25.22 9.51 22.61
N LEU A 14 -25.52 9.13 21.35
CA LEU A 14 -24.81 9.65 20.17
C LEU A 14 -25.42 10.95 19.61
N PHE A 15 -26.75 11.13 19.72
CA PHE A 15 -27.51 12.13 18.95
C PHE A 15 -28.32 13.10 19.82
N PRO A 16 -28.64 14.30 19.33
CA PRO A 16 -29.52 15.21 20.06
C PRO A 16 -30.96 14.68 20.02
N VAL A 17 -31.77 15.03 21.04
CA VAL A 17 -33.23 14.76 21.06
C VAL A 17 -33.94 15.35 19.83
N LYS A 18 -33.36 16.39 19.22
CA LYS A 18 -33.79 16.94 17.95
C LYS A 18 -32.59 17.50 17.18
N PHE A 19 -32.43 17.08 15.93
CA PHE A 19 -31.41 17.59 15.01
C PHE A 19 -31.66 19.06 14.64
N ALA A 20 -30.60 19.81 14.31
CA ALA A 20 -30.74 21.11 13.68
C ALA A 20 -31.24 20.93 12.23
N LYS A 21 -31.77 22.01 11.62
CA LYS A 21 -32.37 21.94 10.29
C LYS A 21 -31.36 21.48 9.24
N GLY A 22 -31.52 20.25 8.74
CA GLY A 22 -30.62 19.64 7.75
C GLY A 22 -29.43 18.90 8.35
N GLU A 23 -29.39 18.67 9.66
CA GLU A 23 -28.54 17.62 10.23
C GLU A 23 -29.28 16.28 10.25
N TYR A 24 -28.56 15.17 10.10
CA TYR A 24 -29.07 13.80 10.23
C TYR A 24 -28.01 12.87 10.87
N ALA A 25 -28.45 11.70 11.33
CA ALA A 25 -27.58 10.55 11.63
C ALA A 25 -27.39 9.69 10.37
N GLU A 26 -26.15 9.29 10.07
CA GLU A 26 -25.87 8.37 8.95
C GLU A 26 -25.86 6.92 9.44
N VAL A 27 -26.79 6.12 8.92
CA VAL A 27 -26.94 4.68 9.23
C VAL A 27 -26.64 3.88 7.96
N ILE A 28 -25.65 3.00 8.03
CA ILE A 28 -25.09 2.28 6.89
C ILE A 28 -25.51 0.81 6.96
N TYR A 29 -25.84 0.21 5.82
CA TYR A 29 -26.28 -1.18 5.74
C TYR A 29 -25.70 -1.94 4.54
N ASP A 30 -25.57 -3.26 4.69
CA ASP A 30 -25.08 -4.18 3.66
C ASP A 30 -25.72 -5.58 3.76
N ASP A 31 -25.68 -6.32 2.65
CA ASP A 31 -26.25 -7.66 2.45
C ASP A 31 -25.33 -8.81 2.94
N GLY A 32 -24.34 -8.53 3.80
CA GLY A 32 -23.43 -9.52 4.39
C GLY A 32 -22.05 -9.58 3.72
N ASP A 33 -22.01 -9.51 2.39
CA ASP A 33 -20.82 -9.81 1.57
C ASP A 33 -20.19 -8.56 0.92
N ARG A 34 -20.63 -7.34 1.24
CA ARG A 34 -20.28 -6.13 0.48
C ARG A 34 -19.89 -4.95 1.35
N HIS A 35 -18.94 -4.15 0.85
CA HIS A 35 -18.41 -2.96 1.53
C HIS A 35 -19.46 -1.84 1.72
N PHE A 36 -20.32 -1.94 2.75
CA PHE A 36 -21.04 -0.82 3.39
C PHE A 36 -21.54 0.26 2.41
N LYS A 37 -22.25 -0.20 1.36
CA LYS A 37 -22.45 0.57 0.12
C LYS A 37 -23.60 1.57 0.20
N TYR A 38 -24.58 1.29 1.06
CA TYR A 38 -25.83 2.04 1.18
C TYR A 38 -25.91 2.72 2.54
N ALA A 39 -26.36 3.98 2.55
CA ALA A 39 -26.54 4.76 3.76
C ALA A 39 -27.93 5.42 3.73
N LEU A 40 -28.63 5.35 4.86
CA LEU A 40 -29.79 6.16 5.17
C LEU A 40 -29.37 7.41 5.94
N HIS A 41 -30.13 8.47 5.74
CA HIS A 41 -30.03 9.72 6.47
C HIS A 41 -31.27 9.76 7.37
N ILE A 42 -31.09 9.63 8.68
CA ILE A 42 -32.17 9.46 9.65
C ILE A 42 -32.27 10.73 10.53
N GLU A 43 -33.48 11.27 10.70
CA GLU A 43 -33.75 12.43 11.55
C GLU A 43 -34.43 12.07 12.89
N THR A 44 -35.04 10.89 13.01
CA THR A 44 -35.74 10.44 14.25
C THR A 44 -35.38 9.01 14.69
N LEU A 45 -35.60 8.68 15.97
CA LEU A 45 -35.40 7.31 16.47
C LEU A 45 -36.44 6.36 15.86
N GLU A 46 -37.65 6.86 15.67
CA GLU A 46 -38.80 6.16 15.15
C GLU A 46 -38.56 5.67 13.70
N GLU A 47 -37.95 6.49 12.84
CA GLU A 47 -37.47 6.09 11.50
C GLU A 47 -36.43 4.95 11.57
N LEU A 48 -35.52 5.00 12.55
CA LEU A 48 -34.50 3.95 12.73
C LEU A 48 -35.13 2.63 13.21
N GLU A 49 -36.03 2.70 14.18
CA GLU A 49 -36.73 1.53 14.72
C GLU A 49 -37.63 0.87 13.66
N GLU A 50 -38.32 1.64 12.82
CA GLU A 50 -39.11 1.13 11.69
C GLU A 50 -38.23 0.43 10.66
N PHE A 51 -37.14 1.07 10.20
CA PHE A 51 -36.25 0.47 9.21
C PHE A 51 -35.53 -0.79 9.73
N ILE A 52 -35.10 -0.80 11.00
CA ILE A 52 -34.55 -2.02 11.62
C ILE A 52 -35.62 -3.11 11.65
N ARG A 53 -36.86 -2.81 12.06
CA ARG A 53 -37.94 -3.81 12.16
C ARG A 53 -38.26 -4.50 10.83
N GLU A 54 -38.10 -3.84 9.69
CA GLU A 54 -38.28 -4.44 8.37
C GLU A 54 -37.05 -5.25 7.88
N TYR A 55 -35.82 -4.89 8.28
CA TYR A 55 -34.58 -5.41 7.67
C TYR A 55 -33.59 -6.14 8.61
N ASN A 56 -33.81 -6.21 9.93
CA ASN A 56 -32.87 -6.76 10.94
C ASN A 56 -32.32 -8.17 10.61
N GLU A 57 -33.15 -9.04 10.03
CA GLU A 57 -32.75 -10.42 9.67
C GLU A 57 -32.03 -10.54 8.32
N LYS A 58 -32.00 -9.46 7.53
CA LYS A 58 -31.60 -9.44 6.11
C LYS A 58 -30.28 -8.72 5.85
N VAL A 59 -29.91 -7.74 6.69
CA VAL A 59 -28.77 -6.84 6.45
C VAL A 59 -27.97 -6.60 7.74
N ASN A 60 -26.67 -6.33 7.59
CA ASN A 60 -25.86 -5.72 8.65
C ASN A 60 -26.26 -4.25 8.84
N PHE A 61 -26.15 -3.74 10.07
CA PHE A 61 -26.30 -2.32 10.39
C PHE A 61 -25.04 -1.76 11.06
N ALA A 62 -24.63 -0.58 10.62
CA ALA A 62 -23.62 0.25 11.25
C ALA A 62 -24.09 1.71 11.32
N ILE A 63 -23.50 2.52 12.19
CA ILE A 63 -23.92 3.89 12.47
C ILE A 63 -22.72 4.81 12.69
N CYS A 64 -22.75 5.99 12.07
CA CYS A 64 -21.75 7.04 12.27
C CYS A 64 -22.08 7.80 13.57
N PRO A 65 -21.15 7.94 14.54
CA PRO A 65 -21.41 8.54 15.87
C PRO A 65 -21.49 10.07 15.87
N ASN A 66 -21.92 10.68 14.76
CA ASN A 66 -21.90 12.12 14.54
C ASN A 66 -23.08 12.60 13.70
N THR A 67 -23.48 13.86 13.91
CA THR A 67 -24.42 14.54 13.02
C THR A 67 -23.72 14.98 11.73
N ARG A 68 -24.44 14.94 10.61
CA ARG A 68 -23.91 15.25 9.27
C ARG A 68 -24.84 16.19 8.50
N GLU A 69 -24.26 17.00 7.61
CA GLU A 69 -24.99 17.91 6.72
C GLU A 69 -24.95 17.40 5.25
N PRO A 70 -26.04 17.53 4.47
CA PRO A 70 -26.16 16.86 3.19
C PRO A 70 -25.41 17.59 2.06
N LYS A 71 -24.70 16.83 1.23
CA LYS A 71 -24.19 17.31 -0.07
C LYS A 71 -24.73 16.52 -1.26
N ARG A 72 -25.05 15.23 -1.08
CA ARG A 72 -25.67 14.32 -2.05
C ARG A 72 -26.55 13.34 -1.30
N LEU A 73 -27.65 12.89 -1.90
CA LEU A 73 -28.56 11.90 -1.31
C LEU A 73 -28.11 10.47 -1.63
N ALA A 74 -28.42 9.52 -0.74
CA ALA A 74 -28.30 8.07 -0.93
C ALA A 74 -26.87 7.54 -1.25
N LYS A 75 -25.83 8.15 -0.66
CA LYS A 75 -24.46 7.61 -0.63
C LYS A 75 -23.79 7.95 0.69
N ARG A 76 -23.01 7.01 1.26
CA ARG A 76 -22.14 7.26 2.42
C ARG A 76 -21.31 8.53 2.20
N THR A 77 -21.33 9.41 3.19
CA THR A 77 -20.63 10.69 3.19
C THR A 77 -19.27 10.59 3.87
N GLY A 78 -18.34 11.47 3.49
CA GLY A 78 -16.98 11.47 4.00
C GLY A 78 -16.81 12.30 5.27
N TYR A 79 -15.57 12.36 5.77
CA TYR A 79 -15.20 13.24 6.89
C TYR A 79 -15.63 14.71 6.66
N THR A 80 -15.67 15.15 5.40
CA THR A 80 -16.02 16.52 5.02
C THR A 80 -17.50 16.90 5.16
N GLU A 81 -18.36 15.97 5.58
CA GLU A 81 -19.80 16.17 5.83
C GLU A 81 -20.17 16.05 7.32
N ILE A 82 -19.24 15.61 8.18
CA ILE A 82 -19.40 15.61 9.64
C ILE A 82 -19.57 17.05 10.12
N LYS A 83 -20.58 17.26 10.97
CA LYS A 83 -20.86 18.54 11.61
C LYS A 83 -20.35 18.58 13.05
N ARG A 84 -20.83 17.67 13.90
CA ARG A 84 -20.47 17.61 15.32
C ARG A 84 -20.70 16.23 15.94
N GLN A 85 -20.06 15.98 17.08
CA GLN A 85 -20.03 14.69 17.77
C GLN A 85 -20.18 14.84 19.30
N LYS A 86 -20.91 13.93 19.96
CA LYS A 86 -21.17 13.93 21.41
C LYS A 86 -20.61 12.70 22.15
N ALA A 87 -20.28 11.63 21.43
CA ALA A 87 -19.65 10.44 21.98
C ALA A 87 -18.75 9.76 20.94
N ILE A 88 -17.71 9.06 21.39
CA ILE A 88 -16.79 8.29 20.54
C ILE A 88 -17.10 6.80 20.71
N LEU A 89 -17.09 6.06 19.59
CA LEU A 89 -17.24 4.61 19.56
C LEU A 89 -15.92 3.96 19.14
N ILE A 90 -15.37 3.12 20.01
CA ILE A 90 -14.12 2.38 19.82
C ILE A 90 -14.46 0.89 19.59
N ASP A 91 -13.97 0.30 18.51
CA ASP A 91 -14.10 -1.15 18.27
C ASP A 91 -12.98 -1.91 18.98
N ILE A 92 -13.35 -2.98 19.68
CA ILE A 92 -12.49 -3.78 20.56
C ILE A 92 -12.49 -5.23 20.07
N GLU A 93 -11.45 -5.64 19.33
CA GLU A 93 -11.33 -6.99 18.80
C GLU A 93 -9.91 -7.57 18.93
N ASP A 94 -9.80 -8.87 18.72
CA ASP A 94 -8.53 -9.60 18.70
C ASP A 94 -7.89 -9.46 17.30
N PRO A 95 -6.76 -8.72 17.15
CA PRO A 95 -6.18 -8.41 15.84
C PRO A 95 -5.61 -9.64 15.11
N GLU A 96 -5.56 -10.80 15.76
CA GLU A 96 -5.17 -12.09 15.17
C GLU A 96 -6.37 -12.97 14.79
N SER A 97 -7.63 -12.55 15.09
CA SER A 97 -8.76 -13.49 15.11
C SER A 97 -10.15 -12.82 14.92
N HIS A 98 -10.48 -12.41 13.70
CA HIS A 98 -11.81 -11.88 13.30
C HIS A 98 -12.92 -12.96 13.17
N THR A 99 -12.93 -13.95 14.08
CA THR A 99 -13.96 -15.01 14.18
C THR A 99 -15.09 -14.59 15.14
N LEU A 100 -16.18 -15.38 15.20
CA LEU A 100 -17.10 -15.30 16.34
C LEU A 100 -16.33 -15.62 17.63
N LYS A 101 -16.43 -14.74 18.64
CA LYS A 101 -15.87 -14.91 19.99
C LYS A 101 -17.02 -15.14 20.96
N LYS A 102 -16.76 -15.73 22.14
CA LYS A 102 -17.80 -15.78 23.19
C LYS A 102 -17.95 -14.42 23.88
N PRO A 103 -19.13 -14.08 24.42
CA PRO A 103 -19.32 -12.84 25.18
C PRO A 103 -18.33 -12.69 26.36
N GLU A 104 -17.92 -13.79 26.99
CA GLU A 104 -16.96 -13.80 28.09
C GLU A 104 -15.55 -13.43 27.64
N GLU A 105 -15.13 -13.85 26.44
CA GLU A 105 -13.84 -13.50 25.83
C GLU A 105 -13.80 -12.00 25.50
N VAL A 106 -14.88 -11.47 24.92
CA VAL A 106 -15.03 -10.04 24.63
C VAL A 106 -15.08 -9.19 25.91
N ARG A 107 -15.77 -9.68 26.94
CA ARG A 107 -15.79 -9.05 28.27
C ARG A 107 -14.38 -8.93 28.86
N HIS A 108 -13.52 -9.91 28.66
CA HIS A 108 -12.12 -9.83 29.08
C HIS A 108 -11.36 -8.71 28.33
N TYR A 109 -11.50 -8.59 27.01
CA TYR A 109 -10.86 -7.48 26.26
C TYR A 109 -11.31 -6.09 26.76
N ILE A 110 -12.58 -5.93 27.09
CA ILE A 110 -13.15 -4.68 27.65
C ILE A 110 -12.58 -4.38 29.05
N ILE A 111 -12.38 -5.41 29.89
CA ILE A 111 -11.76 -5.26 31.21
C ILE A 111 -10.29 -4.83 31.07
N GLU A 112 -9.52 -5.47 30.19
CA GLU A 112 -8.11 -5.10 29.97
C GLU A 112 -7.97 -3.70 29.35
N PHE A 113 -8.88 -3.28 28.46
CA PHE A 113 -8.93 -1.90 27.98
C PHE A 113 -9.06 -0.94 29.16
N ALA A 114 -10.05 -1.17 30.02
CA ALA A 114 -10.37 -0.28 31.13
C ALA A 114 -9.33 -0.26 32.26
N LYS A 115 -8.46 -1.29 32.37
CA LYS A 115 -7.24 -1.27 33.19
C LYS A 115 -6.10 -0.46 32.55
N SER A 116 -5.99 -0.49 31.22
CA SER A 116 -4.86 0.10 30.48
C SER A 116 -4.98 1.60 30.22
N VAL A 117 -6.20 2.15 30.25
CA VAL A 117 -6.47 3.56 29.93
C VAL A 117 -6.50 4.47 31.17
N PRO A 118 -6.13 5.75 31.04
CA PRO A 118 -6.28 6.76 32.09
C PRO A 118 -7.69 6.83 32.70
N GLU A 119 -7.77 7.17 33.99
CA GLU A 119 -9.02 7.23 34.77
C GLU A 119 -10.11 8.10 34.12
N SER A 120 -9.73 9.22 33.48
CA SER A 120 -10.67 10.11 32.78
C SER A 120 -11.32 9.47 31.55
N ILE A 121 -10.61 8.60 30.82
CA ILE A 121 -11.18 7.77 29.75
C ILE A 121 -12.05 6.67 30.37
N ARG A 122 -11.55 6.03 31.44
CA ARG A 122 -12.20 4.93 32.16
C ARG A 122 -13.60 5.31 32.66
N LYS A 123 -13.73 6.46 33.32
CA LYS A 123 -14.99 6.99 33.87
C LYS A 123 -15.96 7.52 32.81
N ALA A 124 -15.43 7.99 31.68
CA ALA A 124 -16.21 8.46 30.54
C ALA A 124 -16.80 7.33 29.68
N VAL A 125 -16.49 6.05 29.98
CA VAL A 125 -17.17 4.91 29.35
C VAL A 125 -18.64 4.91 29.77
N LYS A 126 -19.51 5.25 28.81
CA LYS A 126 -20.97 5.30 28.99
C LYS A 126 -21.60 3.92 28.90
N PHE A 127 -21.15 3.11 27.96
CA PHE A 127 -21.52 1.70 27.86
C PHE A 127 -20.45 0.88 27.16
N SER A 128 -20.49 -0.44 27.39
CA SER A 128 -19.76 -1.43 26.60
C SER A 128 -20.71 -2.47 26.04
N ALA A 129 -20.43 -2.99 24.85
CA ALA A 129 -21.32 -3.87 24.09
C ALA A 129 -20.59 -5.02 23.40
N TYR A 130 -21.35 -6.05 23.01
CA TYR A 130 -20.92 -7.21 22.25
C TYR A 130 -21.31 -7.06 20.77
N THR A 131 -20.34 -7.19 19.86
CA THR A 131 -20.54 -7.10 18.39
C THR A 131 -20.52 -8.46 17.69
N GLY A 132 -20.11 -9.54 18.38
CA GLY A 132 -20.02 -10.91 17.86
C GLY A 132 -18.58 -11.41 17.77
N GLY A 133 -17.74 -10.73 16.98
CA GLY A 133 -16.30 -11.03 16.92
C GLY A 133 -15.45 -10.20 17.88
N GLY A 134 -16.04 -9.12 18.39
CA GLY A 134 -15.43 -8.22 19.36
C GLY A 134 -16.50 -7.54 20.21
N GLY A 135 -16.15 -6.39 20.75
CA GLY A 135 -17.02 -5.53 21.52
C GLY A 135 -16.86 -4.07 21.13
N LEU A 136 -17.76 -3.22 21.60
CA LEU A 136 -17.77 -1.80 21.31
C LEU A 136 -17.76 -1.02 22.62
N ILE A 137 -16.91 0.00 22.74
CA ILE A 137 -16.87 0.90 23.90
C ILE A 137 -17.34 2.28 23.46
N CYS A 138 -18.29 2.85 24.20
CA CYS A 138 -18.79 4.20 23.99
C CYS A 138 -18.26 5.15 25.06
N ILE A 139 -17.54 6.19 24.65
CA ILE A 139 -17.05 7.27 25.50
C ILE A 139 -17.95 8.49 25.32
N GLU A 140 -18.60 8.98 26.38
CA GLU A 140 -19.39 10.21 26.35
C GLU A 140 -18.48 11.44 26.51
N LEU A 141 -18.65 12.47 25.68
CA LEU A 141 -17.88 13.72 25.72
C LEU A 141 -18.66 14.79 26.51
N SER A 142 -17.99 15.69 27.24
CA SER A 142 -18.67 16.69 28.09
C SER A 142 -19.67 17.54 27.32
N ARG A 143 -19.26 18.08 26.17
CA ARG A 143 -20.08 18.87 25.24
C ARG A 143 -20.13 18.25 23.84
N TRP A 144 -20.88 18.89 22.96
CA TRP A 144 -20.73 18.69 21.52
C TRP A 144 -19.35 19.22 21.08
N VAL A 145 -18.64 18.39 20.32
CA VAL A 145 -17.37 18.72 19.67
C VAL A 145 -17.69 19.09 18.23
N GLU A 146 -17.38 20.33 17.85
CA GLU A 146 -17.62 20.80 16.48
C GLU A 146 -16.50 20.32 15.55
N ARG A 147 -16.79 20.18 14.25
CA ARG A 147 -15.88 19.61 13.23
C ARG A 147 -14.40 20.05 13.31
N GLY A 148 -14.11 21.31 13.67
CA GLY A 148 -12.74 21.81 13.77
C GLY A 148 -11.93 21.20 14.93
N GLU A 149 -12.61 20.64 15.92
CA GLU A 149 -12.06 20.09 17.15
C GLU A 149 -12.00 18.55 17.15
N ILE A 150 -12.76 17.89 16.26
CA ILE A 150 -12.96 16.43 16.27
C ILE A 150 -11.64 15.67 16.14
N GLU A 151 -10.77 16.01 15.18
CA GLU A 151 -9.46 15.34 15.06
C GLU A 151 -8.57 15.57 16.27
N ILE A 152 -8.66 16.72 16.96
CA ILE A 152 -7.86 16.98 18.17
C ILE A 152 -8.23 15.99 19.28
N VAL A 153 -9.53 15.73 19.47
CA VAL A 153 -10.01 14.74 20.46
C VAL A 153 -9.64 13.32 20.03
N TYR A 154 -9.71 12.99 18.74
CA TYR A 154 -9.31 11.68 18.23
C TYR A 154 -7.78 11.46 18.26
N ASP A 155 -6.95 12.47 18.00
CA ASP A 155 -5.48 12.43 18.17
C ASP A 155 -5.11 12.22 19.64
N TRP A 156 -5.71 13.01 20.54
CA TRP A 156 -5.51 12.93 22.00
C TRP A 156 -5.86 11.54 22.56
N LEU A 157 -6.91 10.92 22.02
CA LEU A 157 -7.36 9.58 22.37
C LEU A 157 -6.47 8.50 21.74
N ARG A 158 -6.16 8.61 20.43
CA ARG A 158 -5.28 7.66 19.69
C ARG A 158 -3.92 7.53 20.37
N GLU A 159 -3.32 8.64 20.82
CA GLU A 159 -2.06 8.63 21.57
C GLU A 159 -2.15 7.91 22.94
N ARG A 160 -3.32 7.91 23.58
CA ARG A 160 -3.55 7.28 24.90
C ARG A 160 -3.94 5.81 24.85
N VAL A 161 -4.37 5.30 23.70
CA VAL A 161 -4.71 3.89 23.49
C VAL A 161 -3.77 3.17 22.51
N LYS A 162 -2.72 3.85 22.01
CA LYS A 162 -1.79 3.33 20.99
C LYS A 162 -1.09 2.03 21.38
N ASP A 163 -0.84 1.80 22.67
CA ASP A 163 -0.09 0.64 23.15
C ASP A 163 -1.01 -0.53 23.54
N PHE A 164 -2.33 -0.32 23.52
CA PHE A 164 -3.31 -1.36 23.84
C PHE A 164 -3.58 -2.27 22.62
N ARG A 165 -3.50 -3.60 22.84
CA ARG A 165 -3.54 -4.62 21.78
C ARG A 165 -4.90 -4.77 21.11
N TYR A 166 -5.99 -4.71 21.88
CA TYR A 166 -7.32 -5.07 21.40
C TYR A 166 -8.15 -3.89 20.86
N VAL A 167 -7.55 -2.72 20.61
CA VAL A 167 -8.22 -1.60 19.93
C VAL A 167 -7.90 -1.69 18.44
N ASP A 168 -8.93 -1.74 17.58
CA ASP A 168 -8.68 -1.47 16.16
C ASP A 168 -8.37 0.02 15.98
N LYS A 169 -7.11 0.30 15.67
CA LYS A 169 -6.58 1.63 15.41
C LYS A 169 -7.10 2.22 14.10
N SER A 170 -7.60 1.39 13.17
CA SER A 170 -8.30 1.86 11.98
C SER A 170 -9.68 2.43 12.32
N SER A 171 -10.37 1.83 13.30
CA SER A 171 -11.68 2.23 13.79
C SER A 171 -11.71 3.58 14.52
N LEU A 172 -10.56 4.07 14.99
CA LEU A 172 -10.40 5.39 15.62
C LEU A 172 -10.33 6.52 14.58
N ASN A 173 -11.34 6.57 13.73
CA ASN A 173 -11.54 7.54 12.66
C ASN A 173 -12.97 8.13 12.79
N PRO A 174 -13.16 9.46 12.83
CA PRO A 174 -14.49 10.06 12.98
C PRO A 174 -15.48 9.71 11.86
N ALA A 175 -14.98 9.37 10.67
CA ALA A 175 -15.82 8.97 9.53
C ALA A 175 -16.14 7.47 9.49
N GLN A 176 -15.64 6.66 10.44
CA GLN A 176 -15.96 5.24 10.56
C GLN A 176 -17.38 5.06 11.12
N ALA A 177 -18.19 4.25 10.45
CA ALA A 177 -19.42 3.74 11.02
C ALA A 177 -19.12 2.51 11.89
N GLN A 178 -19.77 2.41 13.04
CA GLN A 178 -19.55 1.35 14.02
C GLN A 178 -20.80 0.47 14.16
N ARG A 179 -20.66 -0.77 14.63
CA ARG A 179 -21.77 -1.74 14.69
C ARG A 179 -22.97 -1.19 15.48
N LEU A 180 -24.15 -1.17 14.86
CA LEU A 180 -25.37 -0.66 15.51
C LEU A 180 -25.89 -1.68 16.53
N ILE A 181 -25.68 -1.40 17.82
CA ILE A 181 -25.98 -2.32 18.92
C ILE A 181 -27.50 -2.49 19.09
N GLY A 182 -27.95 -3.73 19.26
CA GLY A 182 -29.36 -4.15 19.30
C GLY A 182 -29.87 -4.73 17.97
N THR A 183 -29.03 -4.76 16.93
CA THR A 183 -29.29 -5.45 15.66
C THR A 183 -28.61 -6.82 15.58
N ILE A 184 -29.00 -7.66 14.61
CA ILE A 184 -28.32 -8.92 14.31
C ILE A 184 -27.05 -8.62 13.49
N ASN A 185 -25.91 -9.16 13.92
CA ASN A 185 -24.71 -9.18 13.08
C ASN A 185 -24.79 -10.37 12.11
N ALA A 186 -25.17 -10.12 10.86
CA ALA A 186 -25.40 -11.15 9.85
C ALA A 186 -24.15 -12.02 9.58
N LYS A 187 -22.93 -11.46 9.68
CA LYS A 187 -21.66 -12.20 9.53
C LYS A 187 -21.56 -13.37 10.52
N TYR A 188 -22.03 -13.18 11.74
CA TYR A 188 -21.90 -14.14 12.84
C TYR A 188 -23.23 -14.79 13.28
N LYS A 189 -24.37 -14.28 12.77
CA LYS A 189 -25.75 -14.70 13.13
C LYS A 189 -26.05 -14.61 14.63
N VAL A 190 -25.52 -13.57 15.29
CA VAL A 190 -25.78 -13.27 16.70
C VAL A 190 -26.37 -11.86 16.86
N GLU A 191 -27.28 -11.71 17.82
CA GLU A 191 -27.78 -10.40 18.24
C GLU A 191 -26.69 -9.64 19.00
N THR A 192 -26.46 -8.38 18.64
CA THR A 192 -25.54 -7.47 19.33
C THR A 192 -26.22 -6.83 20.54
N PHE A 193 -25.51 -6.64 21.66
CA PHE A 193 -26.13 -6.20 22.91
C PHE A 193 -25.18 -5.40 23.80
N ILE A 194 -25.72 -4.45 24.58
CA ILE A 194 -24.96 -3.75 25.63
C ILE A 194 -24.69 -4.73 26.78
N PHE A 195 -23.42 -4.94 27.13
CA PHE A 195 -23.00 -5.68 28.34
C PHE A 195 -23.37 -4.90 29.59
N LYS A 196 -22.85 -3.67 29.71
CA LYS A 196 -23.01 -2.81 30.88
C LYS A 196 -23.24 -1.36 30.47
N LEU A 197 -24.16 -0.72 31.18
CA LEU A 197 -24.44 0.71 31.13
C LEU A 197 -23.80 1.36 32.36
N ASN A 198 -23.16 2.51 32.18
CA ASN A 198 -22.65 3.32 33.27
C ASN A 198 -23.60 4.52 33.49
N GLU A 199 -24.45 4.42 34.50
CA GLU A 199 -25.35 5.51 34.89
C GLU A 199 -24.57 6.68 35.51
N ASN A 200 -23.45 6.39 36.18
CA ASN A 200 -22.55 7.35 36.83
C ASN A 200 -21.38 7.78 35.91
N CYS A 201 -21.62 7.89 34.60
CA CYS A 201 -20.59 8.26 33.62
C CYS A 201 -20.15 9.73 33.80
N GLU A 202 -18.88 9.95 34.16
CA GLU A 202 -18.24 11.28 34.14
C GLU A 202 -17.77 11.57 32.72
N SER A 203 -18.52 12.35 31.94
CA SER A 203 -18.24 12.61 30.52
C SER A 203 -16.86 13.27 30.31
N LEU A 204 -16.11 12.80 29.32
CA LEU A 204 -14.73 13.21 29.02
C LEU A 204 -14.65 14.71 28.70
N ASP A 205 -13.82 15.45 29.45
CA ASP A 205 -13.70 16.91 29.31
C ASP A 205 -12.99 17.32 28.02
N VAL A 206 -13.78 17.79 27.05
CA VAL A 206 -13.32 18.32 25.76
C VAL A 206 -12.45 19.57 25.94
N ASP A 207 -12.79 20.46 26.86
CA ASP A 207 -12.13 21.77 26.95
C ASP A 207 -10.75 21.65 27.61
N ALA A 208 -10.57 20.70 28.52
CA ALA A 208 -9.25 20.26 28.99
C ALA A 208 -8.41 19.66 27.84
N ILE A 209 -9.01 18.85 26.96
CA ILE A 209 -8.32 18.24 25.80
C ILE A 209 -7.82 19.31 24.81
N ILE A 210 -8.68 20.27 24.45
CA ILE A 210 -8.31 21.37 23.55
C ILE A 210 -7.24 22.27 24.19
N THR A 211 -7.31 22.50 25.51
CA THR A 211 -6.30 23.26 26.25
C THR A 211 -4.93 22.54 26.24
N GLU A 212 -4.91 21.23 26.48
CA GLU A 212 -3.68 20.41 26.43
C GLU A 212 -3.04 20.43 25.02
N PHE A 213 -3.86 20.33 23.97
CA PHE A 213 -3.40 20.39 22.58
C PHE A 213 -2.79 21.76 22.24
N ASN A 214 -3.49 22.86 22.57
CA ASN A 214 -3.01 24.21 22.32
C ASN A 214 -1.71 24.52 23.07
N ALA A 215 -1.56 24.03 24.31
CA ALA A 215 -0.32 24.15 25.07
C ALA A 215 0.86 23.43 24.37
N ARG A 216 0.63 22.23 23.83
CA ARG A 216 1.65 21.49 23.05
C ARG A 216 2.03 22.26 21.77
N GLN A 217 1.05 22.74 21.01
CA GLN A 217 1.29 23.50 19.78
C GLN A 217 2.08 24.80 20.03
N ASN A 218 1.78 25.52 21.12
CA ASN A 218 2.54 26.72 21.49
C ASN A 218 4.02 26.41 21.76
N VAL A 219 4.34 25.31 22.47
CA VAL A 219 5.73 24.88 22.71
C VAL A 219 6.44 24.49 21.40
N GLU A 220 5.75 23.86 20.45
CA GLU A 220 6.32 23.58 19.12
C GLU A 220 6.58 24.86 18.32
N ILE A 221 5.64 25.82 18.33
CA ILE A 221 5.78 27.13 17.68
C ILE A 221 6.93 27.93 18.29
N GLU A 222 7.05 27.99 19.61
CA GLU A 222 8.16 28.67 20.30
C GLU A 222 9.51 28.06 19.96
N ARG A 223 9.59 26.72 19.92
CA ARG A 223 10.78 25.97 19.53
C ARG A 223 11.17 26.20 18.07
N HIS A 224 10.19 26.23 17.15
CA HIS A 224 10.45 26.61 15.76
C HIS A 224 10.92 28.07 15.66
N ALA A 225 10.29 29.01 16.39
CA ALA A 225 10.72 30.39 16.44
C ALA A 225 12.11 30.58 17.08
N GLU A 226 12.54 29.73 18.02
CA GLU A 226 13.92 29.69 18.51
C GLU A 226 14.89 29.18 17.43
N ILE A 227 14.52 28.13 16.69
CA ILE A 227 15.32 27.62 15.57
C ILE A 227 15.48 28.70 14.48
N GLU A 228 14.41 29.38 14.06
CA GLU A 228 14.48 30.49 13.10
C GLU A 228 15.37 31.64 13.60
N ARG A 229 15.22 32.05 14.87
CA ARG A 229 16.11 33.05 15.51
C ARG A 229 17.59 32.64 15.51
N HIS A 230 17.87 31.34 15.46
CA HIS A 230 19.23 30.80 15.34
C HIS A 230 19.68 30.50 13.90
N LYS A 231 18.81 30.37 12.90
CA LYS A 231 19.22 30.05 11.51
C LYS A 231 20.22 31.05 10.93
N GLY A 232 20.15 32.33 11.31
CA GLY A 232 21.17 33.34 10.95
C GLY A 232 22.56 33.14 11.58
N LYS A 233 22.74 32.11 12.42
CA LYS A 233 23.99 31.72 13.09
C LYS A 233 24.30 30.21 12.97
N ILE A 234 23.34 29.39 12.56
CA ILE A 234 23.52 27.96 12.28
C ILE A 234 24.07 27.83 10.87
N LYS A 235 25.37 27.55 10.77
CA LYS A 235 25.99 27.07 9.53
C LYS A 235 25.27 25.78 9.09
N ASN A 236 24.89 25.66 7.83
CA ASN A 236 24.44 24.39 7.24
C ASN A 236 25.51 23.32 7.50
N ILE A 237 25.14 22.06 7.70
CA ILE A 237 26.12 21.00 7.97
C ILE A 237 27.17 20.86 6.85
N GLU A 238 26.82 21.13 5.59
CA GLU A 238 27.80 21.22 4.49
C GLU A 238 28.93 22.24 4.78
N GLU A 239 28.60 23.34 5.43
CA GLU A 239 29.55 24.38 5.84
C GLU A 239 30.27 23.99 7.14
N ILE A 240 29.60 23.31 8.09
CA ILE A 240 30.26 22.73 9.28
C ILE A 240 31.32 21.70 8.84
N VAL A 241 30.97 20.77 7.95
CA VAL A 241 31.84 19.75 7.36
C VAL A 241 33.03 20.40 6.64
N ARG A 242 32.78 21.46 5.85
CA ARG A 242 33.83 22.23 5.17
C ARG A 242 34.76 22.95 6.15
N GLU A 243 34.23 23.52 7.22
CA GLU A 243 35.01 24.16 8.29
C GLU A 243 35.81 23.13 9.09
N ILE A 244 35.28 21.92 9.35
CA ILE A 244 36.02 20.81 9.97
C ILE A 244 37.21 20.43 9.09
N LYS A 245 36.99 20.14 7.80
CA LYS A 245 38.05 19.73 6.85
C LYS A 245 39.14 20.80 6.69
N LYS A 246 38.82 22.07 6.88
CA LYS A 246 39.79 23.18 6.88
C LYS A 246 40.54 23.38 8.19
N ARG A 247 39.89 23.15 9.34
CA ARG A 247 40.44 23.44 10.68
C ARG A 247 41.17 22.26 11.33
N ILE A 248 40.74 21.03 11.06
CA ILE A 248 41.34 19.81 11.62
C ILE A 248 42.21 19.15 10.56
N LYS A 249 43.41 18.73 10.97
CA LYS A 249 44.44 18.07 10.18
C LYS A 249 44.72 16.68 10.74
N PHE A 250 45.30 15.77 9.94
CA PHE A 250 45.47 14.37 10.35
C PHE A 250 46.31 14.23 11.64
N LYS A 251 47.31 15.10 11.81
CA LYS A 251 48.10 15.24 13.05
C LYS A 251 47.28 15.58 14.31
N ASP A 252 46.17 16.29 14.18
CA ASP A 252 45.28 16.62 15.32
C ASP A 252 44.50 15.39 15.82
N LEU A 253 44.61 14.26 15.10
CA LEU A 253 44.15 12.93 15.48
C LEU A 253 45.30 12.01 15.96
N GLY A 254 46.54 12.52 16.03
CA GLY A 254 47.74 11.76 16.37
C GLY A 254 48.40 11.04 15.18
N LEU A 255 48.03 11.37 13.94
CA LEU A 255 48.62 10.82 12.73
C LEU A 255 49.67 11.80 12.15
N GLU A 256 50.91 11.69 12.63
CA GLU A 256 52.07 12.51 12.21
C GLU A 256 53.12 11.61 11.52
N GLY A 257 53.74 12.11 10.44
CA GLY A 257 54.61 11.31 9.58
C GLY A 257 55.94 11.93 9.14
N GLU A 258 56.59 11.25 8.21
CA GLU A 258 57.70 11.82 7.43
C GLU A 258 57.13 12.82 6.41
N ASP A 259 57.51 14.09 6.49
CA ASP A 259 57.09 15.16 5.58
C ASP A 259 57.91 15.19 4.28
N TYR A 260 57.21 15.14 3.14
CA TYR A 260 57.75 15.27 1.78
C TYR A 260 57.22 16.54 1.06
N GLY A 261 56.75 17.55 1.81
CA GLY A 261 56.40 18.90 1.39
C GLY A 261 55.01 19.05 0.74
N TYR A 262 54.58 18.04 -0.02
CA TYR A 262 53.21 17.96 -0.57
C TYR A 262 52.37 16.83 0.07
N TYR A 263 53.02 15.94 0.80
CA TYR A 263 52.39 14.85 1.54
C TYR A 263 53.24 14.40 2.73
N GLU A 264 52.59 13.93 3.79
CA GLU A 264 53.21 13.15 4.86
C GLU A 264 53.06 11.64 4.59
N ARG A 265 54.00 10.83 5.10
CA ARG A 265 53.89 9.36 5.11
C ARG A 265 53.89 8.80 6.54
N ILE A 266 52.91 7.93 6.82
CA ILE A 266 52.77 7.22 8.11
C ILE A 266 52.66 5.71 7.89
N SER A 267 52.92 4.93 8.94
CA SER A 267 52.44 3.54 9.01
C SER A 267 50.92 3.55 9.02
N CYS A 268 50.27 2.68 8.23
CA CYS A 268 48.81 2.65 8.16
C CYS A 268 48.19 2.37 9.55
N PRO A 269 47.22 3.18 10.02
CA PRO A 269 46.60 2.98 11.34
C PRO A 269 45.58 1.83 11.39
N PHE A 270 45.23 1.25 10.24
CA PHE A 270 44.23 0.17 10.12
C PHE A 270 44.83 -1.22 9.93
N HIS A 271 46.12 -1.29 9.61
CA HIS A 271 46.83 -2.52 9.28
C HIS A 271 47.99 -2.74 10.28
N PRO A 272 48.46 -4.00 10.49
CA PRO A 272 49.63 -4.26 11.31
C PRO A 272 50.85 -3.46 10.83
N PRO A 273 51.75 -3.01 11.73
CA PRO A 273 52.79 -2.06 11.37
C PRO A 273 53.80 -2.64 10.36
N ASP A 274 53.78 -2.08 9.16
CA ASP A 274 54.72 -2.36 8.09
C ASP A 274 56.16 -1.95 8.41
N ARG A 275 57.10 -2.50 7.64
CA ARG A 275 58.49 -2.01 7.58
C ARG A 275 58.66 -0.70 6.79
N THR A 276 57.61 -0.23 6.13
CA THR A 276 57.61 0.93 5.22
C THR A 276 56.27 1.66 5.34
N PRO A 277 56.26 2.99 5.55
CA PRO A 277 55.03 3.78 5.58
C PRO A 277 54.11 3.51 4.38
N SER A 278 52.92 2.98 4.69
CA SER A 278 51.93 2.43 3.75
C SER A 278 50.68 3.31 3.60
N PHE A 279 50.62 4.43 4.33
CA PHE A 279 49.53 5.39 4.27
C PHE A 279 50.08 6.80 4.02
N VAL A 280 49.44 7.55 3.13
CA VAL A 280 49.91 8.87 2.66
C VAL A 280 48.85 9.93 2.90
N ILE A 281 49.23 11.05 3.50
CA ILE A 281 48.35 12.20 3.76
C ILE A 281 48.71 13.30 2.76
N TYR A 282 47.79 13.67 1.87
CA TYR A 282 47.92 14.79 0.94
C TYR A 282 47.27 16.05 1.52
N HIS A 283 48.03 17.13 1.67
CA HIS A 283 47.55 18.37 2.28
C HIS A 283 47.00 19.34 1.22
N ASN A 284 45.68 19.35 1.02
CA ASN A 284 45.02 20.26 0.07
C ASN A 284 44.39 21.47 0.79
N GLY A 285 44.18 22.56 0.04
CA GLY A 285 43.64 23.82 0.58
C GLY A 285 42.20 23.73 1.11
N ASP A 286 41.42 22.75 0.66
CA ASP A 286 40.07 22.48 1.14
C ASP A 286 39.98 21.37 2.20
N GLY A 287 41.09 20.67 2.46
CA GLY A 287 41.22 19.65 3.49
C GLY A 287 42.33 18.64 3.20
N ASP A 288 42.72 17.89 4.24
CA ASP A 288 43.66 16.78 4.08
C ASP A 288 42.93 15.54 3.57
N VAL A 289 43.59 14.74 2.73
CA VAL A 289 43.10 13.45 2.23
C VAL A 289 44.15 12.38 2.49
N GLY A 290 43.82 11.40 3.32
CA GLY A 290 44.63 10.21 3.57
C GLY A 290 44.31 9.09 2.59
N VAL A 291 45.30 8.31 2.17
CA VAL A 291 45.14 7.15 1.26
C VAL A 291 45.88 5.95 1.84
N ASP A 292 45.19 4.81 1.95
CA ASP A 292 45.76 3.53 2.38
C ASP A 292 46.18 2.69 1.16
N PHE A 293 47.47 2.44 0.99
CA PHE A 293 47.96 1.68 -0.18
C PHE A 293 47.70 0.16 -0.09
N HIS A 294 47.15 -0.36 1.02
CA HIS A 294 46.69 -1.75 1.08
C HIS A 294 45.40 -1.99 0.30
N THR A 295 44.42 -1.09 0.47
CA THR A 295 43.06 -1.22 -0.09
C THR A 295 42.79 -0.25 -1.22
N GLY A 296 43.57 0.82 -1.34
CA GLY A 296 43.29 1.94 -2.25
C GLY A 296 42.22 2.90 -1.72
N GLU A 297 41.72 2.71 -0.51
CA GLU A 297 40.73 3.60 0.10
C GLU A 297 41.31 5.00 0.36
N ALA A 298 40.52 6.02 0.03
CA ALA A 298 40.79 7.41 0.37
C ALA A 298 39.83 7.88 1.47
N HIS A 299 40.38 8.57 2.48
CA HIS A 299 39.68 9.07 3.65
C HIS A 299 39.92 10.56 3.81
N ASP A 300 38.88 11.35 4.06
CA ASP A 300 39.05 12.70 4.61
C ASP A 300 39.09 12.68 6.15
N ILE A 301 39.25 13.84 6.78
CA ILE A 301 39.38 13.95 8.25
C ILE A 301 38.17 13.44 9.04
N ILE A 302 36.99 13.31 8.42
CA ILE A 302 35.77 12.76 9.04
C ILE A 302 35.73 11.26 8.81
N GLY A 303 35.94 10.80 7.57
CA GLY A 303 36.00 9.36 7.25
C GLY A 303 37.08 8.61 8.05
N ILE A 304 38.27 9.21 8.18
CA ILE A 304 39.35 8.64 9.01
C ILE A 304 38.94 8.58 10.49
N TYR A 305 38.21 9.59 11.00
CA TYR A 305 37.74 9.62 12.39
C TYR A 305 36.67 8.55 12.66
N GLN A 306 35.74 8.36 11.73
CA GLN A 306 34.73 7.29 11.79
C GLN A 306 35.41 5.91 11.87
N LYS A 307 36.42 5.67 11.02
CA LYS A 307 37.15 4.40 10.94
C LYS A 307 38.11 4.17 12.12
N LEU A 308 38.74 5.23 12.66
CA LEU A 308 39.64 5.15 13.83
C LEU A 308 38.92 4.92 15.16
N TYR A 309 37.71 5.45 15.32
CA TYR A 309 37.02 5.49 16.60
C TYR A 309 35.67 4.78 16.61
N GLU A 310 35.31 4.06 15.55
CA GLU A 310 34.02 3.37 15.39
C GLU A 310 32.83 4.31 15.64
N LYS A 311 32.73 5.37 14.83
CA LYS A 311 31.70 6.42 14.97
C LYS A 311 30.84 6.55 13.73
N ASP A 312 29.54 6.79 13.96
CA ASP A 312 28.64 7.29 12.94
C ASP A 312 29.02 8.73 12.54
N PHE A 313 28.61 9.14 11.34
CA PHE A 313 28.93 10.46 10.79
C PHE A 313 28.43 11.64 11.65
N ILE A 314 27.27 11.53 12.31
CA ILE A 314 26.77 12.62 13.19
C ILE A 314 27.65 12.77 14.42
N THR A 315 28.03 11.65 15.05
CA THR A 315 28.92 11.67 16.20
C THR A 315 30.31 12.17 15.82
N ALA A 316 30.88 11.69 14.70
CA ALA A 316 32.16 12.16 14.18
C ALA A 316 32.15 13.66 13.87
N VAL A 317 31.16 14.16 13.11
CA VAL A 317 31.01 15.59 12.81
C VAL A 317 30.85 16.41 14.08
N ARG A 318 30.04 15.95 15.05
CA ARG A 318 29.85 16.67 16.33
C ARG A 318 31.15 16.78 17.14
N GLU A 319 31.89 15.69 17.27
CA GLU A 319 33.14 15.66 18.03
C GLU A 319 34.26 16.45 17.34
N LEU A 320 34.42 16.29 16.02
CA LEU A 320 35.38 17.06 15.22
C LEU A 320 35.04 18.56 15.20
N ALA A 321 33.75 18.92 15.10
CA ALA A 321 33.32 20.31 15.22
C ALA A 321 33.64 20.89 16.61
N GLN A 322 33.44 20.12 17.68
CA GLN A 322 33.81 20.52 19.03
C GLN A 322 35.32 20.73 19.17
N ARG A 323 36.16 19.84 18.61
CA ARG A 323 37.62 20.04 18.51
C ARG A 323 37.97 21.31 17.71
N ALA A 324 37.22 21.61 16.64
CA ALA A 324 37.42 22.75 15.75
C ALA A 324 36.85 24.09 16.28
N GLY A 325 36.24 24.11 17.48
CA GLY A 325 35.58 25.29 18.05
C GLY A 325 34.30 25.72 17.31
N ILE A 326 33.67 24.82 16.56
CA ILE A 326 32.44 25.08 15.79
C ILE A 326 31.23 24.68 16.64
N LYS A 327 30.33 25.62 16.94
CA LYS A 327 29.08 25.32 17.64
C LYS A 327 28.09 24.64 16.70
N VAL A 328 27.93 23.32 16.85
CA VAL A 328 26.93 22.52 16.11
C VAL A 328 25.56 22.63 16.78
N VAL A 329 24.54 23.00 16.01
CA VAL A 329 23.12 22.89 16.41
C VAL A 329 22.37 22.26 15.25
N LEU A 330 22.22 20.93 15.27
CA LEU A 330 21.42 20.20 14.27
C LEU A 330 19.98 20.05 14.76
N SER A 331 19.03 20.48 13.94
CA SER A 331 17.61 20.20 14.12
C SER A 331 17.30 18.69 14.08
N SER A 332 16.10 18.32 14.52
CA SER A 332 15.58 16.95 14.39
C SER A 332 15.36 16.51 12.93
N GLU A 333 15.28 17.44 12.00
CA GLU A 333 15.07 17.16 10.57
C GLU A 333 16.39 16.96 9.84
N GLU A 334 17.39 17.82 10.10
CA GLU A 334 18.75 17.64 9.59
C GLU A 334 19.34 16.31 10.08
N LYS A 335 19.18 15.97 11.37
CA LYS A 335 19.61 14.65 11.89
C LYS A 335 18.99 13.48 11.11
N LYS A 336 17.71 13.56 10.75
CA LYS A 336 17.04 12.53 9.93
C LYS A 336 17.53 12.52 8.48
N LYS A 337 17.74 13.70 7.86
CA LYS A 337 18.32 13.83 6.50
C LYS A 337 19.71 13.19 6.44
N LEU A 338 20.54 13.43 7.45
CA LEU A 338 21.91 12.94 7.52
C LEU A 338 22.01 11.46 7.89
N GLN A 339 21.16 10.96 8.79
CA GLN A 339 21.03 9.53 9.02
C GLN A 339 20.55 8.78 7.77
N LYS A 340 19.70 9.42 6.95
CA LYS A 340 19.29 8.91 5.64
C LYS A 340 20.44 8.93 4.63
N GLU A 341 21.19 10.02 4.54
CA GLU A 341 22.34 10.16 3.61
C GLU A 341 23.48 9.20 3.96
N GLN A 342 23.83 9.07 5.24
CA GLN A 342 24.83 8.10 5.70
C GLN A 342 24.37 6.65 5.43
N ALA A 343 23.11 6.32 5.75
CA ALA A 343 22.56 4.98 5.48
C ALA A 343 22.36 4.66 3.98
N LEU A 344 22.51 5.64 3.09
CA LEU A 344 22.57 5.44 1.64
C LEU A 344 24.02 5.34 1.13
N ALA A 345 24.97 6.04 1.77
CA ALA A 345 26.40 5.93 1.47
C ALA A 345 27.02 4.61 1.96
N ASP A 346 26.54 4.10 3.11
CA ASP A 346 26.95 2.80 3.67
C ASP A 346 26.20 1.61 3.03
N PHE A 347 25.33 1.85 2.05
CA PHE A 347 24.50 0.83 1.40
C PHE A 347 25.13 0.34 0.09
N ASP A 348 25.74 -0.85 0.12
CA ASP A 348 26.16 -1.56 -1.08
C ASP A 348 24.95 -2.31 -1.71
N PRO A 349 24.48 -1.90 -2.91
CA PRO A 349 23.35 -2.56 -3.56
C PRO A 349 23.69 -3.98 -4.03
N HIS A 350 24.93 -4.29 -4.40
CA HIS A 350 25.33 -5.62 -4.85
C HIS A 350 25.44 -6.60 -3.68
N ALA A 351 26.01 -6.18 -2.55
CA ALA A 351 25.98 -6.97 -1.32
C ALA A 351 24.53 -7.18 -0.85
N TYR A 352 23.67 -6.17 -0.92
CA TYR A 352 22.25 -6.32 -0.58
C TYR A 352 21.51 -7.28 -1.53
N ILE A 353 21.76 -7.23 -2.84
CA ILE A 353 21.19 -8.18 -3.83
C ILE A 353 21.66 -9.62 -3.57
N THR A 354 22.95 -9.83 -3.29
CA THR A 354 23.57 -11.17 -3.28
C THR A 354 23.66 -11.81 -1.90
N GLU A 355 23.76 -11.01 -0.83
CA GLU A 355 23.90 -11.49 0.55
C GLU A 355 22.61 -11.39 1.36
N GLU A 356 21.83 -10.31 1.25
CA GLU A 356 20.57 -10.14 1.99
C GLU A 356 19.37 -10.71 1.23
N LEU A 357 19.23 -10.37 -0.07
CA LEU A 357 18.17 -10.90 -0.93
C LEU A 357 18.52 -12.28 -1.55
N LYS A 358 19.77 -12.75 -1.44
CA LYS A 358 20.23 -14.04 -1.99
C LYS A 358 19.87 -14.28 -3.47
N ILE A 359 19.80 -13.21 -4.28
CA ILE A 359 19.55 -13.32 -5.72
C ILE A 359 20.82 -13.90 -6.37
N ARG A 360 20.69 -15.09 -6.96
CA ARG A 360 21.76 -15.80 -7.67
C ARG A 360 21.84 -15.42 -9.15
N SER A 361 20.71 -15.10 -9.77
CA SER A 361 20.65 -14.50 -11.11
C SER A 361 19.30 -13.81 -11.36
N ALA A 362 19.26 -12.94 -12.38
CA ALA A 362 18.04 -12.29 -12.86
C ALA A 362 18.00 -12.30 -14.40
N ILE A 363 16.88 -12.71 -14.99
CA ILE A 363 16.64 -12.68 -16.44
C ILE A 363 15.71 -11.51 -16.75
N ARG A 364 16.12 -10.61 -17.65
CA ARG A 364 15.33 -9.46 -18.09
C ARG A 364 14.60 -9.76 -19.39
N TYR A 365 13.31 -9.41 -19.45
CA TYR A 365 12.47 -9.59 -20.63
C TYR A 365 11.49 -8.43 -20.79
N ARG A 366 10.77 -8.38 -21.91
CA ARG A 366 9.74 -7.35 -22.16
C ARG A 366 8.39 -7.96 -22.54
N ILE A 367 7.33 -7.37 -21.98
CA ILE A 367 5.92 -7.60 -22.34
C ILE A 367 5.31 -6.23 -22.64
N ASN A 368 4.58 -6.09 -23.75
CA ASN A 368 3.88 -4.86 -24.17
C ASN A 368 4.71 -3.55 -24.18
N GLY A 369 6.04 -3.64 -24.16
CA GLY A 369 6.98 -2.51 -24.10
C GLY A 369 7.46 -2.14 -22.68
N GLU A 370 6.88 -2.72 -21.63
CA GLU A 370 7.36 -2.62 -20.26
C GLU A 370 8.43 -3.69 -19.98
N TYR A 371 9.38 -3.42 -19.06
CA TYR A 371 10.40 -4.40 -18.63
C TYR A 371 9.88 -5.27 -17.48
N HIS A 372 10.24 -6.55 -17.55
CA HIS A 372 9.95 -7.57 -16.55
C HIS A 372 11.25 -8.31 -16.19
N PHE A 373 11.29 -8.87 -14.98
CA PHE A 373 12.41 -9.66 -14.50
C PHE A 373 11.91 -10.97 -13.89
N ASP A 374 12.60 -12.07 -14.20
CA ASP A 374 12.50 -13.36 -13.52
C ASP A 374 13.70 -13.50 -12.57
N PHE A 375 13.45 -13.64 -11.27
CA PHE A 375 14.50 -13.73 -10.24
C PHE A 375 14.72 -15.17 -9.79
N PHE A 376 15.99 -15.53 -9.56
CA PHE A 376 16.39 -16.84 -9.04
C PHE A 376 17.06 -16.63 -7.68
N VAL A 377 16.40 -17.07 -6.62
CA VAL A 377 16.68 -16.68 -5.22
C VAL A 377 16.92 -17.92 -4.37
N GLU A 378 17.99 -17.91 -3.58
CA GLU A 378 18.25 -18.97 -2.61
C GLU A 378 17.32 -18.82 -1.38
N ASN A 379 16.52 -19.84 -1.09
CA ASN A 379 15.69 -19.87 0.11
C ASN A 379 16.51 -20.24 1.36
N ARG A 380 15.87 -20.21 2.54
CA ARG A 380 16.50 -20.60 3.82
C ARG A 380 17.04 -22.04 3.88
N GLU A 381 16.61 -22.91 2.97
CA GLU A 381 16.98 -24.33 2.90
C GLU A 381 18.12 -24.56 1.87
N GLY A 382 18.59 -23.50 1.20
CA GLY A 382 19.65 -23.53 0.20
C GLY A 382 19.17 -23.82 -1.23
N GLU A 383 17.85 -23.89 -1.46
CA GLU A 383 17.29 -24.17 -2.78
C GLU A 383 17.11 -22.87 -3.59
N VAL A 384 17.48 -22.91 -4.88
CA VAL A 384 17.25 -21.78 -5.78
C VAL A 384 15.82 -21.83 -6.33
N VAL A 385 14.94 -21.01 -5.77
CA VAL A 385 13.54 -20.86 -6.16
C VAL A 385 13.41 -19.74 -7.18
N LYS A 386 12.58 -19.95 -8.21
CA LYS A 386 12.22 -18.89 -9.16
C LYS A 386 11.08 -18.03 -8.58
N LEU A 387 11.29 -16.73 -8.45
CA LEU A 387 10.24 -15.75 -8.24
C LEU A 387 9.94 -15.05 -9.57
N SER A 388 8.71 -15.20 -10.05
CA SER A 388 8.22 -14.59 -11.29
C SER A 388 6.97 -13.77 -11.03
N GLU A 389 6.77 -12.76 -11.88
CA GLU A 389 5.70 -11.74 -11.77
C GLU A 389 5.94 -10.71 -10.64
N SER A 390 5.73 -9.40 -10.84
CA SER A 390 5.40 -8.65 -12.07
C SER A 390 5.82 -7.18 -11.96
N LEU A 391 6.04 -6.54 -13.11
CA LEU A 391 5.87 -5.09 -13.38
C LEU A 391 6.54 -4.12 -12.39
N PHE A 392 7.72 -3.60 -12.75
CA PHE A 392 8.47 -2.62 -11.94
C PHE A 392 7.90 -1.20 -12.03
N LYS A 393 6.74 -0.97 -11.41
CA LYS A 393 6.26 0.37 -11.05
C LYS A 393 6.77 0.70 -9.64
N LEU A 394 7.39 1.88 -9.48
CA LEU A 394 8.10 2.33 -8.26
C LEU A 394 7.20 2.52 -7.01
N GLN A 395 5.94 2.10 -7.08
CA GLN A 395 4.99 2.06 -5.95
C GLN A 395 4.65 0.63 -5.50
N GLU A 396 4.88 -0.39 -6.35
CA GLU A 396 4.46 -1.78 -6.11
C GLU A 396 5.52 -2.61 -5.35
N TRP A 397 6.79 -2.17 -5.35
CA TRP A 397 7.91 -2.88 -4.68
C TRP A 397 7.67 -3.20 -3.20
N ARG A 398 6.93 -2.36 -2.45
CA ARG A 398 6.58 -2.63 -1.04
C ARG A 398 5.69 -3.86 -0.86
N TYR A 399 4.87 -4.17 -1.87
CA TYR A 399 4.06 -5.38 -1.90
C TYR A 399 4.91 -6.58 -2.34
N SER A 400 5.69 -6.44 -3.41
CA SER A 400 6.60 -7.48 -3.91
C SER A 400 7.62 -7.92 -2.86
N LEU A 401 8.16 -7.02 -2.03
CA LEU A 401 9.06 -7.38 -0.92
C LEU A 401 8.36 -8.04 0.27
N ARG A 402 7.07 -7.76 0.51
CA ARG A 402 6.28 -8.50 1.50
C ARG A 402 6.03 -9.93 1.02
N LEU A 403 5.75 -10.12 -0.26
CA LEU A 403 5.68 -11.45 -0.89
C LEU A 403 7.04 -12.15 -0.86
N PHE A 404 8.12 -11.46 -1.24
CA PHE A 404 9.50 -11.97 -1.19
C PHE A 404 9.84 -12.48 0.22
N GLY A 405 9.60 -11.66 1.24
CA GLY A 405 9.85 -12.04 2.63
C GLY A 405 8.92 -13.12 3.18
N ALA A 406 7.71 -13.26 2.62
CA ALA A 406 6.81 -14.37 2.95
C ALA A 406 7.25 -15.69 2.30
N HIS A 407 7.74 -15.67 1.05
CA HIS A 407 8.17 -16.86 0.32
C HIS A 407 9.58 -17.34 0.71
N THR A 408 10.50 -16.42 1.00
CA THR A 408 11.89 -16.74 1.39
C THR A 408 12.09 -16.81 2.91
N GLY A 409 11.19 -16.17 3.67
CA GLY A 409 11.33 -15.97 5.11
C GLY A 409 12.31 -14.86 5.53
N TYR A 410 12.91 -14.12 4.60
CA TYR A 410 13.79 -12.98 4.94
C TYR A 410 12.97 -11.71 5.25
N LYS A 411 13.51 -10.83 6.10
CA LYS A 411 12.93 -9.51 6.37
C LYS A 411 13.88 -8.46 5.78
N PRO A 412 13.46 -7.65 4.79
CA PRO A 412 14.27 -6.57 4.26
C PRO A 412 14.81 -5.64 5.35
N ALA A 413 16.04 -5.16 5.19
CA ALA A 413 16.67 -4.26 6.14
C ALA A 413 15.83 -2.99 6.36
N PRO A 414 15.64 -2.51 7.61
CA PRO A 414 14.74 -1.41 7.93
C PRO A 414 15.37 -0.03 7.62
N LEU A 415 15.75 0.21 6.37
CA LEU A 415 16.10 1.55 5.88
C LEU A 415 14.91 2.52 6.12
N PRO A 416 15.16 3.79 6.46
CA PRO A 416 14.11 4.81 6.56
C PRO A 416 13.27 4.91 5.28
N ALA A 417 11.97 5.19 5.38
CA ALA A 417 11.03 5.10 4.25
C ALA A 417 11.38 5.96 3.01
N LYS A 418 12.20 7.02 3.17
CA LYS A 418 12.79 7.85 2.10
C LYS A 418 14.22 7.47 1.69
N ALA A 419 14.94 6.69 2.50
CA ALA A 419 16.21 6.05 2.10
C ALA A 419 15.91 4.83 1.22
N GLN A 420 14.87 4.07 1.55
CA GLN A 420 14.40 2.94 0.75
C GLN A 420 14.21 3.33 -0.72
N GLU A 421 13.52 4.44 -1.01
CA GLU A 421 13.19 4.88 -2.37
C GLU A 421 14.44 5.08 -3.25
N GLU A 422 15.44 5.83 -2.76
CA GLU A 422 16.72 6.04 -3.46
C GLU A 422 17.60 4.78 -3.46
N ALA A 423 17.59 3.98 -2.39
CA ALA A 423 18.29 2.69 -2.35
C ALA A 423 17.70 1.69 -3.36
N TRP A 424 16.41 1.78 -3.69
CA TRP A 424 15.79 0.97 -4.74
C TRP A 424 16.17 1.42 -6.14
N GLU A 425 16.43 2.70 -6.39
CA GLU A 425 17.03 3.13 -7.65
C GLU A 425 18.43 2.51 -7.82
N LEU A 426 19.28 2.57 -6.78
CA LEU A 426 20.60 1.93 -6.78
C LEU A 426 20.54 0.39 -6.95
N VAL A 427 19.58 -0.29 -6.30
CA VAL A 427 19.37 -1.75 -6.49
C VAL A 427 18.84 -2.06 -7.89
N ILE A 428 17.97 -1.22 -8.45
CA ILE A 428 17.44 -1.42 -9.81
C ILE A 428 18.56 -1.25 -10.84
N ASP A 429 19.41 -0.23 -10.72
CA ASP A 429 20.57 -0.03 -11.60
C ASP A 429 21.57 -1.20 -11.50
N ALA A 430 21.91 -1.62 -10.28
CA ALA A 430 22.74 -2.81 -10.06
C ALA A 430 22.13 -4.10 -10.64
N LEU A 431 20.80 -4.26 -10.59
CA LEU A 431 20.07 -5.36 -11.24
C LEU A 431 20.07 -5.25 -12.78
N PHE A 432 19.99 -4.03 -13.34
CA PHE A 432 20.15 -3.82 -14.78
C PHE A 432 21.55 -4.22 -15.26
N GLU A 433 22.59 -3.94 -14.47
CA GLU A 433 23.98 -4.34 -14.76
C GLU A 433 24.22 -5.86 -14.69
N VAL A 434 23.68 -6.57 -13.68
CA VAL A 434 23.90 -8.03 -13.54
C VAL A 434 22.92 -8.91 -14.34
N SER A 435 21.90 -8.35 -14.99
CA SER A 435 20.91 -9.13 -15.75
C SER A 435 21.41 -9.55 -17.15
N GLU A 436 21.43 -10.86 -17.43
CA GLU A 436 22.31 -11.43 -18.48
C GLU A 436 21.92 -11.17 -19.96
N LYS A 437 20.68 -10.75 -20.26
CA LYS A 437 20.20 -10.35 -21.62
C LYS A 437 18.84 -9.64 -21.57
N ASP A 438 18.52 -8.94 -22.65
CA ASP A 438 17.14 -8.65 -23.07
C ASP A 438 16.60 -9.74 -23.99
N GLU A 439 15.48 -10.38 -23.63
CA GLU A 439 14.66 -11.16 -24.57
C GLU A 439 13.22 -10.61 -24.65
N GLU A 440 12.80 -10.14 -25.82
CA GLU A 440 11.43 -9.64 -26.04
C GLU A 440 10.44 -10.80 -26.22
N PHE A 441 9.53 -10.99 -25.25
CA PHE A 441 8.61 -12.12 -25.25
C PHE A 441 7.35 -11.94 -24.39
N ASP A 442 6.16 -12.02 -25.00
CA ASP A 442 4.90 -12.25 -24.28
C ASP A 442 4.58 -13.75 -24.27
N LYS A 443 4.51 -14.34 -23.06
CA LYS A 443 4.25 -15.76 -22.81
C LYS A 443 2.76 -16.07 -22.57
N SER A 444 1.94 -15.05 -22.32
CA SER A 444 0.56 -15.23 -21.82
C SER A 444 -0.42 -15.77 -22.87
N GLU A 445 -0.33 -15.27 -24.10
CA GLU A 445 -1.18 -15.70 -25.23
C GLU A 445 -0.83 -17.12 -25.73
N LEU A 446 0.39 -17.59 -25.46
CA LEU A 446 1.01 -18.73 -26.15
C LEU A 446 0.19 -20.04 -26.10
N PRO A 447 -0.43 -20.47 -24.99
CA PRO A 447 -1.19 -21.73 -24.96
C PRO A 447 -2.44 -21.68 -25.84
N TRP A 448 -3.19 -20.57 -25.78
CA TRP A 448 -4.42 -20.39 -26.56
C TRP A 448 -4.12 -20.18 -28.05
N GLU A 449 -3.06 -19.42 -28.38
CA GLU A 449 -2.58 -19.33 -29.75
C GLU A 449 -2.13 -20.68 -30.31
N LEU A 450 -1.61 -21.59 -29.48
CA LEU A 450 -1.25 -22.94 -29.91
C LEU A 450 -2.47 -23.81 -30.17
N GLU A 451 -3.48 -23.78 -29.30
CA GLU A 451 -4.75 -24.49 -29.52
C GLU A 451 -5.48 -23.99 -30.78
N GLU A 452 -5.58 -22.67 -30.95
CA GLU A 452 -6.19 -22.07 -32.12
C GLU A 452 -5.38 -22.33 -33.40
N LEU A 453 -4.04 -22.32 -33.33
CA LEU A 453 -3.19 -22.71 -34.45
C LEU A 453 -3.41 -24.19 -34.84
N GLN A 454 -3.48 -25.09 -33.86
CA GLN A 454 -3.79 -26.50 -34.11
C GLN A 454 -5.14 -26.64 -34.81
N ARG A 455 -6.17 -25.96 -34.32
CA ARG A 455 -7.52 -25.96 -34.92
C ARG A 455 -7.48 -25.47 -36.37
N VAL A 456 -6.88 -24.30 -36.63
CA VAL A 456 -6.76 -23.74 -37.99
C VAL A 456 -5.96 -24.64 -38.95
N ILE A 457 -5.00 -25.42 -38.45
CA ILE A 457 -4.25 -26.40 -39.26
C ILE A 457 -5.09 -27.66 -39.53
N ARG A 458 -5.86 -28.18 -38.55
CA ARG A 458 -6.73 -29.35 -38.74
C ARG A 458 -7.90 -29.06 -39.69
N GLU A 459 -8.63 -27.97 -39.46
CA GLU A 459 -9.77 -27.54 -40.28
C GLU A 459 -9.40 -27.16 -41.72
N ALA A 460 -8.14 -26.82 -41.99
CA ALA A 460 -7.72 -26.49 -43.34
C ALA A 460 -7.79 -27.72 -44.26
N PRO A 461 -8.22 -27.57 -45.53
CA PRO A 461 -8.18 -28.69 -46.47
C PRO A 461 -6.72 -29.03 -46.81
N ALA A 462 -6.48 -30.33 -47.01
CA ALA A 462 -5.22 -30.88 -47.48
C ALA A 462 -5.23 -31.08 -49.00
N THR A 463 -4.04 -31.13 -49.61
CA THR A 463 -3.81 -31.59 -50.98
C THR A 463 -2.63 -32.56 -51.00
N ASP A 464 -2.71 -33.56 -51.87
CA ASP A 464 -1.61 -34.45 -52.27
C ASP A 464 -0.99 -34.01 -53.62
N ILE A 465 -1.78 -33.35 -54.47
CA ILE A 465 -1.33 -32.79 -55.75
C ILE A 465 -0.60 -31.45 -55.56
N MET A 466 0.56 -31.30 -56.20
CA MET A 466 1.31 -30.05 -56.36
C MET A 466 1.20 -29.53 -57.81
N ASP A 467 0.28 -28.60 -58.06
CA ASP A 467 0.31 -27.73 -59.24
C ASP A 467 0.91 -26.36 -58.84
N ASP A 468 1.61 -25.68 -59.75
CA ASP A 468 2.64 -24.67 -59.41
C ASP A 468 2.06 -23.39 -58.73
N PHE A 469 0.75 -23.18 -58.82
CA PHE A 469 0.01 -22.11 -58.13
C PHE A 469 -0.41 -22.47 -56.68
N VAL A 470 -0.31 -23.74 -56.26
CA VAL A 470 -1.22 -24.32 -55.26
C VAL A 470 -0.73 -24.25 -53.80
N LEU A 471 0.40 -23.59 -53.49
CA LEU A 471 0.78 -23.27 -52.10
C LEU A 471 1.11 -21.79 -51.81
N SER A 472 1.10 -20.93 -52.83
CA SER A 472 1.29 -19.49 -52.69
C SER A 472 0.01 -18.67 -52.94
N LYS A 473 -1.06 -19.30 -53.43
CA LYS A 473 -2.38 -18.66 -53.72
C LYS A 473 -3.61 -19.52 -53.36
N SER A 474 -3.45 -20.77 -52.94
CA SER A 474 -4.58 -21.70 -52.80
C SER A 474 -5.37 -21.55 -51.49
N ARG A 475 -6.41 -22.38 -51.37
CA ARG A 475 -7.18 -22.62 -50.14
C ARG A 475 -6.54 -23.70 -49.25
N TYR A 476 -5.50 -24.40 -49.72
CA TYR A 476 -4.88 -25.54 -49.05
C TYR A 476 -3.69 -25.08 -48.20
N VAL A 477 -3.73 -25.38 -46.90
CA VAL A 477 -2.64 -25.06 -45.97
C VAL A 477 -1.73 -26.27 -45.75
N LYS A 478 -2.31 -27.48 -45.82
CA LYS A 478 -1.64 -28.77 -45.67
C LYS A 478 -1.29 -29.39 -47.03
N LEU A 479 -0.07 -29.88 -47.18
CA LEU A 479 0.42 -30.75 -48.26
C LEU A 479 0.74 -32.13 -47.66
N VAL A 480 0.32 -33.20 -48.33
CA VAL A 480 0.55 -34.58 -47.88
C VAL A 480 1.55 -35.26 -48.80
N VAL A 481 2.59 -35.88 -48.24
CA VAL A 481 3.62 -36.60 -49.00
C VAL A 481 3.99 -37.89 -48.27
N GLY A 482 3.69 -39.05 -48.89
CA GLY A 482 3.75 -40.34 -48.21
C GLY A 482 2.82 -40.35 -47.00
N ASP A 483 3.32 -40.74 -45.83
CA ASP A 483 2.57 -40.65 -44.57
C ASP A 483 2.67 -39.27 -43.87
N THR A 484 3.57 -38.40 -44.33
CA THR A 484 3.87 -37.12 -43.68
C THR A 484 2.96 -35.97 -44.12
N VAL A 485 2.61 -35.08 -43.18
CA VAL A 485 1.88 -33.84 -43.44
C VAL A 485 2.78 -32.61 -43.25
N TYR A 486 2.78 -31.73 -44.23
CA TYR A 486 3.58 -30.50 -44.30
C TYR A 486 2.68 -29.27 -44.38
N VAL A 487 3.12 -28.14 -43.82
CA VAL A 487 2.41 -26.86 -43.90
C VAL A 487 3.23 -25.79 -44.63
N SER A 488 2.58 -25.09 -45.57
CA SER A 488 3.13 -23.89 -46.20
C SER A 488 3.00 -22.69 -45.24
N LEU A 489 4.14 -22.20 -44.73
CA LEU A 489 4.20 -21.03 -43.84
C LEU A 489 3.50 -19.80 -44.43
N THR A 490 3.57 -19.63 -45.75
CA THR A 490 2.92 -18.52 -46.47
C THR A 490 1.41 -18.70 -46.61
N ALA A 491 0.93 -19.94 -46.84
CA ALA A 491 -0.50 -20.23 -46.87
C ALA A 491 -1.13 -20.08 -45.48
N LEU A 492 -0.46 -20.66 -44.47
CA LEU A 492 -0.84 -20.58 -43.06
C LEU A 492 -0.93 -19.12 -42.59
N LEU A 493 0.11 -18.31 -42.82
CA LEU A 493 0.11 -16.90 -42.43
C LEU A 493 -1.06 -16.11 -43.06
N ARG A 494 -1.47 -16.43 -44.30
CA ARG A 494 -2.66 -15.81 -44.91
C ARG A 494 -3.96 -16.32 -44.33
N ARG A 495 -4.07 -17.62 -43.99
CA ARG A 495 -5.26 -18.20 -43.36
C ARG A 495 -5.47 -17.63 -41.95
N LEU A 496 -4.40 -17.53 -41.16
CA LEU A 496 -4.41 -16.94 -39.82
C LEU A 496 -4.83 -15.47 -39.86
N LYS A 497 -4.32 -14.65 -40.80
CA LYS A 497 -4.72 -13.24 -40.94
C LYS A 497 -6.19 -12.98 -41.29
N ILE A 498 -6.98 -14.01 -41.57
CA ILE A 498 -8.44 -13.91 -41.78
C ILE A 498 -9.21 -14.31 -40.50
N ASN A 499 -8.54 -14.94 -39.54
CA ASN A 499 -9.08 -15.23 -38.21
C ASN A 499 -8.87 -14.00 -37.30
N PRO A 500 -9.93 -13.47 -36.65
CA PRO A 500 -9.82 -12.34 -35.71
C PRO A 500 -8.75 -12.52 -34.62
N THR A 501 -8.58 -13.75 -34.10
CA THR A 501 -7.53 -14.12 -33.14
C THR A 501 -6.13 -13.71 -33.59
N PHE A 502 -5.88 -13.70 -34.90
CA PHE A 502 -4.55 -13.56 -35.49
C PHE A 502 -4.45 -12.38 -36.47
N GLU A 503 -5.32 -11.37 -36.37
CA GLU A 503 -5.36 -10.20 -37.26
C GLU A 503 -3.96 -9.56 -37.46
N ARG A 504 -3.18 -9.48 -36.39
CA ARG A 504 -1.84 -8.85 -36.36
C ARG A 504 -0.68 -9.83 -36.51
N ILE A 505 -0.91 -11.13 -36.70
CA ILE A 505 0.17 -12.13 -36.64
C ILE A 505 1.20 -11.94 -37.76
N ASN A 506 2.46 -12.21 -37.45
CA ASN A 506 3.59 -12.07 -38.35
C ASN A 506 4.36 -13.40 -38.52
N LEU A 507 5.21 -13.46 -39.55
CA LEU A 507 5.91 -14.68 -39.94
C LEU A 507 6.89 -15.21 -38.86
N LYS A 508 7.42 -14.36 -37.98
CA LYS A 508 8.26 -14.78 -36.84
C LYS A 508 7.41 -15.54 -35.81
N LYS A 509 6.27 -14.97 -35.39
CA LYS A 509 5.34 -15.58 -34.42
C LYS A 509 4.76 -16.90 -34.95
N VAL A 510 4.29 -16.97 -36.20
CA VAL A 510 3.83 -18.25 -36.81
C VAL A 510 4.94 -19.30 -36.85
N SER A 511 6.18 -18.89 -37.21
CA SER A 511 7.33 -19.81 -37.20
C SER A 511 7.72 -20.29 -35.81
N GLN A 512 7.36 -19.57 -34.75
CA GLN A 512 7.55 -20.04 -33.38
C GLN A 512 6.43 -20.96 -32.94
N LEU A 513 5.16 -20.58 -33.09
CA LEU A 513 4.04 -21.42 -32.69
C LEU A 513 4.10 -22.81 -33.35
N LEU A 514 4.61 -22.90 -34.59
CA LEU A 514 4.92 -24.18 -35.24
C LEU A 514 6.02 -24.99 -34.53
N ARG A 515 7.05 -24.36 -33.95
CA ARG A 515 8.09 -25.04 -33.15
C ARG A 515 7.57 -25.54 -31.81
N GLU A 516 6.78 -24.74 -31.11
CA GLU A 516 6.15 -25.17 -29.85
C GLU A 516 5.17 -26.33 -30.10
N LEU A 517 4.51 -26.33 -31.27
CA LEU A 517 3.73 -27.45 -31.81
C LEU A 517 4.61 -28.65 -32.28
N GLY A 518 5.92 -28.63 -32.06
CA GLY A 518 6.85 -29.71 -32.42
C GLY A 518 7.15 -29.85 -33.92
N ALA A 519 6.63 -28.95 -34.77
CA ALA A 519 6.82 -29.00 -36.21
C ALA A 519 8.23 -28.54 -36.63
N LYS A 520 8.79 -29.20 -37.65
CA LYS A 520 10.19 -29.05 -38.08
C LYS A 520 10.28 -28.45 -39.48
N PRO A 521 11.08 -27.39 -39.71
CA PRO A 521 11.19 -26.76 -41.02
C PRO A 521 12.08 -27.58 -41.96
N GLU A 522 11.52 -28.06 -43.07
CA GLU A 522 12.18 -28.98 -44.00
C GLU A 522 12.20 -28.45 -45.45
N ARG A 523 13.07 -29.05 -46.26
CA ARG A 523 13.19 -28.81 -47.70
C ARG A 523 12.89 -30.12 -48.42
N ILE A 524 11.71 -30.20 -49.02
CA ILE A 524 11.25 -31.40 -49.72
C ILE A 524 11.16 -31.15 -51.23
N TYR A 525 11.24 -32.24 -51.98
CA TYR A 525 11.05 -32.26 -53.42
C TYR A 525 9.76 -33.02 -53.73
N VAL A 526 8.84 -32.38 -54.45
CA VAL A 526 7.55 -32.96 -54.88
C VAL A 526 7.38 -32.60 -56.34
N ASP A 527 7.11 -33.60 -57.19
CA ASP A 527 6.91 -33.46 -58.64
C ASP A 527 8.04 -32.69 -59.37
N GLY A 528 9.27 -32.80 -58.85
CA GLY A 528 10.47 -32.09 -59.32
C GLY A 528 10.73 -30.73 -58.67
N TYR A 529 9.73 -30.15 -58.01
CA TYR A 529 9.81 -28.83 -57.39
C TYR A 529 10.34 -28.88 -55.95
N ARG A 530 11.29 -27.98 -55.65
CA ARG A 530 11.94 -27.86 -54.34
C ARG A 530 11.26 -26.79 -53.48
N ILE A 531 10.47 -27.21 -52.49
CA ILE A 531 9.74 -26.31 -51.60
C ILE A 531 10.35 -26.23 -50.20
N ARG A 532 10.01 -25.17 -49.45
CA ARG A 532 10.24 -25.07 -48.00
C ARG A 532 8.90 -25.18 -47.30
N ALA A 533 8.76 -26.14 -46.40
CA ALA A 533 7.53 -26.37 -45.65
C ALA A 533 7.86 -26.79 -44.21
N TRP A 534 6.85 -26.84 -43.34
CA TRP A 534 7.00 -27.31 -41.97
C TRP A 534 6.36 -28.68 -41.81
N ARG A 535 7.15 -29.70 -41.52
CA ARG A 535 6.67 -31.04 -41.19
C ARG A 535 6.01 -31.00 -39.81
N LEU A 536 4.73 -31.34 -39.75
CA LEU A 536 4.00 -31.48 -38.47
C LEU A 536 4.51 -32.72 -37.70
N PRO A 537 4.36 -32.77 -36.35
CA PRO A 537 4.65 -33.98 -35.60
C PRO A 537 3.72 -35.13 -36.01
N GLU A 538 4.07 -36.36 -35.65
CA GLU A 538 3.20 -37.54 -35.84
C GLU A 538 1.87 -37.35 -35.09
N GLY A 539 0.77 -37.67 -35.76
CA GLY A 539 -0.60 -37.41 -35.29
C GLY A 539 -1.58 -37.26 -36.46
N ASP A 540 -2.89 -37.27 -36.17
CA ASP A 540 -3.88 -37.09 -37.22
C ASP A 540 -4.05 -35.62 -37.62
N TRP A 541 -3.29 -35.24 -38.65
CA TRP A 541 -3.42 -33.97 -39.35
C TRP A 541 -4.15 -34.13 -40.70
N ARG A 542 -4.62 -35.34 -41.03
CA ARG A 542 -5.18 -35.68 -42.35
C ARG A 542 -6.68 -35.43 -42.38
N VAL A 543 -7.38 -35.79 -41.30
CA VAL A 543 -8.79 -35.48 -41.13
C VAL A 543 -9.02 -33.97 -41.26
N VAL A 544 -10.15 -33.63 -41.90
CA VAL A 544 -10.73 -32.29 -41.90
C VAL A 544 -11.90 -32.36 -40.94
N ASP A 545 -11.75 -31.76 -39.76
CA ASP A 545 -12.78 -31.72 -38.72
C ASP A 545 -13.97 -30.86 -39.18
N THR A 546 -14.91 -31.45 -39.91
CA THR A 546 -16.17 -30.79 -40.27
C THR A 546 -17.13 -30.83 -39.08
N MET A 547 -17.03 -29.83 -38.19
CA MET A 547 -18.13 -29.54 -37.27
C MET A 547 -19.41 -29.25 -38.07
N ASP A 548 -20.52 -29.88 -37.69
CA ASP A 548 -21.84 -29.37 -38.08
C ASP A 548 -22.18 -28.12 -37.23
N THR A 549 -23.20 -27.37 -37.64
CA THR A 549 -23.57 -26.09 -37.01
C THR A 549 -24.15 -26.21 -35.60
N THR A 550 -24.12 -27.40 -34.99
CA THR A 550 -24.54 -27.64 -33.60
C THR A 550 -23.38 -27.93 -32.63
N GLY A 551 -22.14 -28.03 -33.13
CA GLY A 551 -20.94 -28.12 -32.28
C GLY A 551 -20.72 -29.47 -31.59
N HIS A 552 -21.18 -30.56 -32.20
CA HIS A 552 -20.95 -31.92 -31.69
C HIS A 552 -19.93 -32.68 -32.55
N TYR A 553 -18.95 -33.30 -31.88
CA TYR A 553 -17.95 -34.17 -32.50
C TYR A 553 -18.61 -35.49 -32.95
N LYS A 554 -18.45 -35.85 -34.23
CA LYS A 554 -18.76 -37.18 -34.74
C LYS A 554 -17.46 -37.93 -35.00
N GLY A 555 -17.10 -38.82 -34.08
CA GLY A 555 -16.19 -39.93 -34.37
C GLY A 555 -16.76 -40.83 -35.46
N ASP A 556 -15.92 -41.66 -36.08
CA ASP A 556 -16.30 -42.35 -37.30
C ASP A 556 -17.38 -43.43 -37.13
N GLY A 557 -17.98 -43.79 -38.26
CA GLY A 557 -19.08 -44.76 -38.35
C GLY A 557 -19.15 -45.39 -39.73
N SER A 558 -18.05 -45.99 -40.17
CA SER A 558 -17.92 -47.01 -41.25
C SER A 558 -18.79 -46.89 -42.52
N VAL A 559 -18.14 -46.85 -43.69
CA VAL A 559 -18.80 -47.04 -44.99
C VAL A 559 -19.47 -48.42 -45.09
N HIS A 560 -20.80 -48.46 -45.21
CA HIS A 560 -21.53 -49.63 -45.72
C HIS A 560 -22.66 -49.23 -46.68
N LYS A 561 -23.06 -50.18 -47.54
CA LYS A 561 -24.06 -50.00 -48.61
C LYS A 561 -25.47 -50.37 -48.14
N GLU A 562 -26.45 -49.95 -48.96
CA GLU A 562 -27.86 -50.37 -48.97
C GLU A 562 -28.69 -49.85 -47.78
N SER A 563 -29.98 -49.52 -47.91
CA SER A 563 -30.89 -49.54 -49.08
C SER A 563 -31.78 -48.27 -49.13
N LEU A 564 -32.59 -48.12 -50.20
CA LEU A 564 -33.71 -47.17 -50.20
C LEU A 564 -34.83 -47.68 -49.27
N GLU A 565 -35.62 -46.78 -48.68
CA GLU A 565 -37.06 -46.67 -48.98
C GLU A 565 -37.71 -45.37 -48.42
N THR A 566 -38.96 -45.10 -48.82
CA THR A 566 -39.62 -43.78 -48.81
C THR A 566 -40.61 -43.53 -47.66
N ARG A 567 -40.94 -42.23 -47.45
CA ARG A 567 -42.09 -41.58 -46.73
C ARG A 567 -41.61 -40.68 -45.58
N GLY A 568 -42.22 -39.52 -45.26
CA GLY A 568 -43.30 -38.70 -45.85
C GLY A 568 -43.45 -37.46 -44.94
N ALA A 569 -43.51 -36.21 -45.44
CA ALA A 569 -44.68 -35.53 -46.04
C ALA A 569 -45.78 -35.17 -45.01
N ASP A 570 -46.34 -33.95 -45.14
CA ASP A 570 -47.36 -33.27 -44.30
C ASP A 570 -46.88 -32.78 -42.91
N GLY A 571 -47.33 -31.64 -42.34
CA GLY A 571 -48.24 -30.58 -42.84
C GLY A 571 -48.49 -29.49 -41.75
N PHE A 572 -49.33 -28.48 -42.05
CA PHE A 572 -49.73 -27.30 -41.21
C PHE A 572 -48.63 -26.21 -41.00
N VAL A 573 -48.81 -24.89 -41.19
CA VAL A 573 -49.96 -23.96 -41.43
C VAL A 573 -50.84 -23.70 -40.18
N ASP A 574 -51.10 -22.49 -39.68
CA ASP A 574 -50.66 -21.11 -40.03
C ASP A 574 -50.15 -20.36 -38.75
N THR A 575 -50.39 -19.10 -38.33
CA THR A 575 -51.22 -17.93 -38.76
C THR A 575 -50.74 -16.64 -38.04
N MET A 576 -50.87 -15.46 -38.68
CA MET A 576 -51.27 -14.12 -38.12
C MET A 576 -50.65 -13.53 -36.81
N ASP A 577 -50.46 -12.20 -36.63
CA ASP A 577 -50.42 -11.05 -37.55
C ASP A 577 -49.73 -9.80 -36.89
N THR A 578 -49.76 -8.65 -37.59
CA THR A 578 -49.12 -7.34 -37.29
C THR A 578 -49.54 -6.57 -36.02
N ILE A 579 -48.72 -5.55 -35.66
CA ILE A 579 -49.13 -4.16 -35.36
C ILE A 579 -47.90 -3.20 -35.37
N GLU A 580 -48.12 -1.94 -35.75
CA GLU A 580 -47.12 -0.86 -35.99
C GLU A 580 -46.68 -0.13 -34.68
N GLU A 581 -45.43 0.34 -34.55
CA GLU A 581 -44.92 1.71 -34.85
C GLU A 581 -45.85 2.88 -34.49
N ASP A 582 -45.36 3.84 -33.67
CA ASP A 582 -45.85 5.23 -33.70
C ASP A 582 -44.85 6.31 -33.19
N GLU A 583 -44.39 7.15 -34.13
CA GLU A 583 -44.06 8.60 -34.04
C GLU A 583 -42.96 9.22 -33.12
N LYS A 584 -42.67 10.51 -33.38
CA LYS A 584 -41.53 11.33 -32.89
C LYS A 584 -41.87 12.85 -32.87
N LYS A 585 -41.04 13.66 -32.16
CA LYS A 585 -41.02 15.16 -32.12
C LYS A 585 -42.10 15.74 -31.18
N VAL A 586 -42.05 16.98 -30.65
CA VAL A 586 -41.46 18.28 -31.08
C VAL A 586 -40.63 18.90 -29.93
N MET A 587 -39.39 19.40 -30.05
CA MET A 587 -38.71 20.44 -30.89
C MET A 587 -38.80 21.91 -30.40
N LYS A 588 -37.69 22.40 -29.78
CA LYS A 588 -37.22 23.82 -29.73
C LYS A 588 -38.15 24.82 -28.96
N LYS A 589 -37.79 26.08 -28.67
CA LYS A 589 -36.58 26.92 -28.93
C LYS A 589 -36.47 28.03 -27.86
N ASN A 590 -35.26 28.47 -27.48
CA ASN A 590 -34.80 29.89 -27.52
C ASN A 590 -33.41 30.07 -26.87
N SER A 591 -32.85 31.27 -27.01
CA SER A 591 -31.42 31.63 -26.85
C SER A 591 -31.27 33.16 -26.73
N ILE A 592 -30.03 33.67 -26.62
CA ILE A 592 -29.63 35.11 -26.85
C ILE A 592 -30.04 36.04 -25.67
N GLU A 593 -29.21 36.94 -25.11
CA GLU A 593 -27.82 37.38 -25.41
C GLU A 593 -27.13 38.12 -24.23
N ASN A 594 -25.89 38.60 -24.46
CA ASN A 594 -25.11 39.60 -23.69
C ASN A 594 -24.48 39.16 -22.34
N GLY A 595 -23.30 39.66 -21.95
CA GLY A 595 -22.38 40.60 -22.63
C GLY A 595 -21.01 40.70 -21.93
N CYS A 596 -19.98 41.21 -22.63
CA CYS A 596 -18.57 41.18 -22.19
C CYS A 596 -18.06 42.55 -21.71
N VAL A 597 -17.20 42.59 -20.67
CA VAL A 597 -16.18 43.63 -20.42
C VAL A 597 -14.94 43.01 -19.74
N VAL A 598 -13.75 43.52 -20.05
CA VAL A 598 -12.45 43.17 -19.44
C VAL A 598 -11.89 44.38 -18.67
N SER A 599 -11.24 44.17 -17.53
CA SER A 599 -10.26 45.13 -16.97
C SER A 599 -9.23 44.44 -16.06
N THR A 600 -8.10 45.12 -15.80
CA THR A 600 -6.91 44.58 -15.13
C THR A 600 -6.30 45.58 -14.14
N SER A 601 -6.31 45.25 -12.84
CA SER A 601 -5.36 45.72 -11.82
C SER A 601 -5.62 44.97 -10.50
N GLY A 602 -4.67 44.79 -9.58
CA GLY A 602 -3.25 45.17 -9.63
C GLY A 602 -2.85 46.28 -8.65
N HIS A 603 -3.04 46.06 -7.35
CA HIS A 603 -2.46 46.90 -6.28
C HIS A 603 -2.01 46.05 -5.09
N ILE A 604 -0.83 46.39 -4.56
CA ILE A 604 -0.30 45.91 -3.29
C ILE A 604 -0.53 47.02 -2.26
N GLN A 605 -0.99 46.69 -1.06
CA GLN A 605 -0.92 47.60 0.08
C GLN A 605 -0.22 46.91 1.26
N ASN A 606 0.86 47.53 1.72
CA ASN A 606 1.44 47.24 3.02
C ASN A 606 0.48 47.75 4.10
N VAL A 607 0.40 47.06 5.22
CA VAL A 607 -0.21 47.58 6.46
C VAL A 607 0.85 47.53 7.55
N GLU A 608 0.91 48.57 8.37
CA GLU A 608 2.05 48.89 9.22
C GLU A 608 2.05 48.10 10.53
N THR A 609 3.23 47.63 10.95
CA THR A 609 3.43 47.12 12.31
C THR A 609 3.43 48.27 13.31
N GLN A 610 2.35 48.42 14.07
CA GLN A 610 2.37 49.25 15.29
C GLN A 610 3.05 48.48 16.42
N ALA A 611 4.05 49.11 17.04
CA ALA A 611 4.66 48.60 18.27
C ALA A 611 3.77 48.94 19.47
N PHE A 612 3.71 48.05 20.45
CA PHE A 612 3.18 48.33 21.78
C PHE A 612 4.28 48.13 22.82
N GLU A 613 4.40 49.10 23.72
CA GLU A 613 5.40 49.09 24.79
C GLU A 613 4.96 48.14 25.91
N ILE A 614 5.88 47.28 26.38
CA ILE A 614 5.65 46.47 27.57
C ILE A 614 6.21 47.22 28.78
N GLY A 615 5.32 47.70 29.63
CA GLY A 615 5.70 48.22 30.95
C GLY A 615 6.25 47.10 31.83
N MET A 616 7.43 47.31 32.38
CA MET A 616 7.93 46.49 33.49
C MET A 616 7.35 47.01 34.80
N ASP A 617 6.74 46.15 35.59
CA ASP A 617 6.57 46.36 37.03
C ASP A 617 7.13 45.16 37.79
N THR A 618 7.81 45.45 38.89
CA THR A 618 8.54 44.47 39.71
C THR A 618 7.80 44.19 41.01
N MET A 619 7.73 42.93 41.45
CA MET A 619 7.52 42.66 42.87
C MET A 619 8.23 41.40 43.39
N ASP A 620 9.00 41.67 44.43
CA ASP A 620 9.35 40.83 45.59
C ASP A 620 8.22 39.92 46.11
N SER A 621 8.44 38.92 46.98
CA SER A 621 9.63 38.14 47.40
C SER A 621 9.17 37.05 48.40
N MET A 622 10.08 36.20 48.90
CA MET A 622 9.88 35.29 50.05
C MET A 622 8.86 34.14 49.82
N ASP A 623 8.83 33.05 50.58
CA ASP A 623 9.77 32.62 51.64
C ASP A 623 10.04 31.10 51.55
N THR A 624 11.09 30.64 52.24
CA THR A 624 11.40 29.21 52.42
C THR A 624 10.95 28.71 53.79
N THR A 625 10.38 27.50 53.86
CA THR A 625 10.26 26.80 55.15
C THR A 625 10.37 25.29 54.97
N THR A 626 11.30 24.68 55.69
CA THR A 626 11.54 23.23 55.69
C THR A 626 10.75 22.55 56.82
N GLY A 627 10.08 21.45 56.51
CA GLY A 627 9.30 20.66 57.47
C GLY A 627 9.47 19.16 57.24
N GLY A 628 10.53 18.57 57.81
CA GLY A 628 10.76 17.13 57.75
C GLY A 628 10.01 16.38 58.86
N GLN A 629 9.40 15.24 58.53
CA GLN A 629 8.92 14.26 59.51
C GLN A 629 9.44 12.86 59.21
N SER A 630 9.60 12.06 60.26
CA SER A 630 10.31 10.79 60.25
C SER A 630 9.41 9.61 59.87
N VAL A 631 9.93 8.74 59.00
CA VAL A 631 9.28 7.47 58.66
C VAL A 631 9.37 6.49 59.83
N GLN A 632 8.23 6.07 60.37
CA GLN A 632 8.14 4.80 61.12
C GLN A 632 7.64 3.71 60.18
N ARG A 633 8.42 2.63 60.02
CA ARG A 633 7.92 1.41 59.37
C ARG A 633 7.04 0.65 60.34
N GLY A 634 5.77 0.48 59.97
CA GLY A 634 4.88 -0.51 60.56
C GLY A 634 4.44 -1.47 59.47
N ASP A 635 4.87 -2.73 59.54
CA ASP A 635 4.50 -3.75 58.56
C ASP A 635 3.03 -4.14 58.71
N LYS A 636 2.16 -3.47 57.96
CA LYS A 636 0.84 -4.00 57.60
C LYS A 636 0.92 -4.63 56.24
N LYS A 637 0.41 -5.87 56.12
CA LYS A 637 -0.17 -6.29 54.84
C LYS A 637 -1.31 -5.34 54.52
N VAL A 638 -1.21 -4.66 53.39
CA VAL A 638 -2.36 -4.18 52.64
C VAL A 638 -2.72 -5.36 51.75
N ASP A 639 -3.90 -5.95 51.96
CA ASP A 639 -4.52 -6.75 50.92
C ASP A 639 -5.00 -5.75 49.86
N GLU A 640 -4.62 -5.93 48.58
CA GLU A 640 -4.86 -4.92 47.54
C GLU A 640 -6.34 -4.89 47.15
N ASP A 641 -7.00 -3.75 47.41
CA ASP A 641 -8.45 -3.58 47.22
C ASP A 641 -8.84 -3.55 45.72
N ASP A 642 -9.42 -4.64 45.22
CA ASP A 642 -10.00 -4.77 43.87
C ASP A 642 -11.27 -3.89 43.66
N ASP A 643 -11.73 -3.19 44.70
CA ASP A 643 -13.00 -2.45 44.76
C ASP A 643 -13.10 -1.22 43.84
N ASP A 644 -11.98 -0.65 43.38
CA ASP A 644 -12.00 0.44 42.37
C ASP A 644 -12.43 -0.06 40.97
N LEU A 645 -12.47 -1.39 40.77
CA LEU A 645 -13.12 -2.03 39.63
C LEU A 645 -14.59 -2.41 39.92
N SER A 646 -15.22 -1.88 40.97
CA SER A 646 -16.64 -2.12 41.28
C SER A 646 -17.60 -1.73 40.14
N TRP A 647 -17.31 -0.66 39.40
CA TRP A 647 -18.05 -0.31 38.18
C TRP A 647 -17.82 -1.31 37.01
N LEU A 648 -16.83 -2.21 37.13
CA LEU A 648 -16.53 -3.36 36.26
C LEU A 648 -16.86 -4.72 36.88
N ASN A 649 -17.42 -4.79 38.09
CA ASN A 649 -18.01 -6.03 38.59
C ASN A 649 -19.34 -6.27 37.85
N PHE A 650 -19.42 -7.35 37.06
CA PHE A 650 -20.65 -7.84 36.39
C PHE A 650 -20.88 -9.32 36.69
#